data_AF-A0A378IQP3-F1
#
_entry.id   AF-A0A378IQP3-F1
#
_cell.length_a   1.000
_cell.length_b   1.000
_cell.length_c   1.000
_cell.angle_alpha   90.00
_cell.angle_beta   90.00
_cell.angle_gamma   90.00
#
_symmetry.space_group_name_H-M   'P 1'
#
loop_
_entity.id
_entity.type
_entity.pdbx_description
1 polymer ?
#
loop_
_entity_poly.entity_id
_entity_poly.type
_entity_poly.pdbx_seq_one_letter_code
_entity_poly.pdbx_strand_id
1 'polypeptide(L)'
;MAIPKKALRHSQFITKTPISDGSHKVYSVSFEEEGITKKAFFKELEPQRHYPELLAKISVATSSFKRSFQGKRSAEERLVFDDEDRLIGTLSICVDNFKPFHYAEDGIPVNSTLREQVAPSVKTLVEKNFIELLFGRWFLDDDDAHPHNLSLDADIDFDMFFYWFTIHMKEPRSVIGIPKKHVFLSVPDYEAFPNVQDSKPYHWAPYTHPGKVTIPVLLPGQEQVLPKLLPKAYADPVQFARLAQDSVAQEQKLAAALKVLLTYQPEVQRKRLTELFGDLTLNYTSLDETNKELRAKYEELYPDLCNEKTNAEPFVDFMMKLYQEHYDNLYRVVVFYMGCVNNGYGIPLPPTCLALYQKPSFYRNIEKWVNNENNTTYAKEDEFKYDLAELQKRYHQVWRDAFAPTLKELLHSSYRLTNTLLQKTTNPPHVQISEIISKKVTDDSLTSAWELFGNMPELTVETIEEKISVDKDSNLRDALLALVAFTNEFRAITKDYYIKERKDLTEEDNLEFSTKLTLLHQKYNLDIRKALANTTPCAVEFHNLSSSLKLIAEQVNFPLHLTTTDELMEEALLSVKKDVLPFTHDDVKKQYHDSLFIWAKSLRSEELERYVMEIIDKKYAPLLSAFSFRQRTEPVKEYLKESVNESGDNRLAYILSSGSQQDGALNRLIIEGLTPLMLQEHPIPSIDVAIRDKSFERGIADFTRDVVFFAKKDKRFTHPFSEMGISLVYKAVYNWVDSLTEKSFQSLIKSSLKQYESKTWGSYWGSSRRTEVEGYLKGNCNARALAMIFMNGFDSSTLNECLFTKIVETIKKEFASGEFPAMQQDPKYQLVANFNLEKHKAFYLANLKHHSETIAASHRQLQITYSLTH
;
A
#
# COMPACT_ATOMS: atom_id res chain seq x y z
N MET A 1 27.95 -48.75 4.22
CA MET A 1 27.29 -47.80 3.31
C MET A 1 28.37 -47.26 2.39
N ALA A 2 28.08 -47.07 1.10
CA ALA A 2 29.05 -46.40 0.23
C ALA A 2 28.96 -44.88 0.49
N ILE A 3 30.09 -44.17 0.53
CA ILE A 3 30.04 -42.71 0.67
C ILE A 3 29.27 -42.10 -0.51
N PRO A 4 28.50 -41.00 -0.31
CA PRO A 4 27.75 -40.36 -1.39
C PRO A 4 28.65 -39.93 -2.56
N LYS A 5 28.11 -39.93 -3.78
CA LYS A 5 28.88 -39.72 -5.03
C LYS A 5 29.66 -38.40 -5.05
N LYS A 6 29.08 -37.31 -4.52
CA LYS A 6 29.72 -35.98 -4.47
C LYS A 6 30.49 -35.72 -3.17
N ALA A 7 30.47 -36.64 -2.21
CA ALA A 7 31.23 -36.49 -0.97
C ALA A 7 32.74 -36.64 -1.23
N LEU A 8 33.54 -36.12 -0.30
CA LEU A 8 35.00 -36.21 -0.36
C LEU A 8 35.53 -36.98 0.86
N ARG A 9 36.65 -37.66 0.68
CA ARG A 9 37.44 -38.20 1.79
C ARG A 9 38.44 -37.16 2.27
N HIS A 10 38.65 -37.12 3.57
CA HIS A 10 39.62 -36.23 4.22
C HIS A 10 41.06 -36.47 3.74
N SER A 11 41.36 -37.69 3.27
CA SER A 11 42.62 -38.08 2.65
C SER A 11 42.85 -37.47 1.26
N GLN A 12 41.81 -36.94 0.59
CA GLN A 12 41.93 -36.25 -0.70
C GLN A 12 42.43 -34.80 -0.58
N PHE A 13 42.53 -34.26 0.63
CA PHE A 13 42.99 -32.89 0.85
C PHE A 13 44.52 -32.80 0.76
N ILE A 14 45.00 -31.91 -0.11
CA ILE A 14 46.42 -31.71 -0.43
C ILE A 14 47.09 -30.77 0.59
N THR A 15 46.43 -29.65 0.89
CA THR A 15 46.91 -28.65 1.87
C THR A 15 45.92 -28.56 3.01
N LYS A 16 46.40 -28.32 4.24
CA LYS A 16 45.57 -28.12 5.42
C LYS A 16 46.17 -27.02 6.29
N THR A 17 45.58 -25.84 6.26
CA THR A 17 46.02 -24.69 7.06
C THR A 17 44.89 -24.28 8.00
N PRO A 18 45.06 -24.38 9.33
CA PRO A 18 44.03 -23.95 10.27
C PRO A 18 43.78 -22.44 10.14
N ILE A 19 42.51 -22.05 10.23
CA ILE A 19 42.07 -20.66 10.25
C ILE A 19 41.63 -20.34 11.69
N SER A 20 42.19 -19.29 12.27
CA SER A 20 42.06 -18.98 13.71
C SER A 20 40.89 -18.05 14.06
N ASP A 21 39.96 -17.78 13.14
CA ASP A 21 39.01 -16.66 13.23
C ASP A 21 37.54 -17.03 13.48
N GLY A 22 37.24 -18.26 13.94
CA GLY A 22 35.88 -18.75 14.13
C GLY A 22 35.61 -19.48 15.45
N SER A 23 34.32 -19.69 15.77
CA SER A 23 33.85 -20.53 16.87
C SER A 23 34.06 -22.03 16.63
N HIS A 24 34.35 -22.40 15.38
CA HIS A 24 34.55 -23.76 14.93
C HIS A 24 35.96 -23.95 14.36
N LYS A 25 36.46 -25.19 14.39
CA LYS A 25 37.70 -25.56 13.70
C LYS A 25 37.48 -25.57 12.19
N VAL A 26 38.05 -24.57 11.53
CA VAL A 26 38.02 -24.44 10.07
C VAL A 26 39.43 -24.50 9.51
N TYR A 27 39.59 -25.21 8.40
CA TYR A 27 40.86 -25.38 7.70
C TYR A 27 40.72 -24.90 6.26
N SER A 28 41.64 -24.06 5.81
CA SER A 28 41.83 -23.83 4.38
C SER A 28 42.45 -25.07 3.75
N VAL A 29 41.78 -25.62 2.75
CA VAL A 29 42.21 -26.84 2.06
C VAL A 29 42.19 -26.70 0.55
N SER A 30 42.89 -27.60 -0.12
CA SER A 30 42.80 -27.78 -1.57
C SER A 30 42.67 -29.25 -1.92
N PHE A 31 42.00 -29.55 -3.03
CA PHE A 31 41.80 -30.90 -3.55
C PHE A 31 41.73 -30.87 -5.08
N GLU A 32 41.96 -32.00 -5.73
CA GLU A 32 41.82 -32.14 -7.18
C GLU A 32 40.47 -32.75 -7.56
N GLU A 33 39.81 -32.14 -8.54
CA GLU A 33 38.60 -32.66 -9.17
C GLU A 33 38.65 -32.40 -10.67
N GLU A 34 38.42 -33.45 -11.47
CA GLU A 34 38.52 -33.40 -12.94
C GLU A 34 39.83 -32.77 -13.46
N GLY A 35 40.95 -32.98 -12.74
CA GLY A 35 42.25 -32.43 -13.09
C GLY A 35 42.43 -30.94 -12.76
N ILE A 36 41.50 -30.34 -12.00
CA ILE A 36 41.56 -28.95 -11.56
C ILE A 36 41.71 -28.90 -10.03
N THR A 37 42.74 -28.20 -9.55
CA THR A 37 42.89 -27.92 -8.12
C THR A 37 41.87 -26.87 -7.67
N LYS A 38 41.00 -27.25 -6.74
CA LYS A 38 40.02 -26.36 -6.12
C LYS A 38 40.48 -25.94 -4.73
N LYS A 39 40.19 -24.69 -4.37
CA LYS A 39 40.36 -24.16 -3.00
C LYS A 39 39.03 -24.22 -2.26
N ALA A 40 39.08 -24.54 -0.98
CA ALA A 40 37.91 -24.71 -0.15
C ALA A 40 38.22 -24.52 1.35
N PHE A 41 37.16 -24.52 2.15
CA PHE A 41 37.21 -24.43 3.61
C PHE A 41 36.54 -25.66 4.21
N PHE A 42 37.31 -26.45 4.95
CA PHE A 42 36.83 -27.62 5.68
C PHE A 42 36.44 -27.24 7.10
N LYS A 43 35.18 -27.46 7.48
CA LYS A 43 34.64 -27.25 8.83
C LYS A 43 34.42 -28.61 9.49
N GLU A 44 35.20 -28.88 10.54
CA GLU A 44 35.14 -30.15 11.28
C GLU A 44 33.85 -30.24 12.10
N LEU A 45 33.28 -31.44 12.25
CA LEU A 45 32.20 -31.67 13.20
C LEU A 45 32.68 -31.37 14.62
N GLU A 46 31.93 -30.52 15.31
CA GLU A 46 32.15 -30.25 16.73
C GLU A 46 30.78 -30.27 17.44
N PRO A 47 30.20 -31.46 17.70
CA PRO A 47 28.87 -31.59 18.31
C PRO A 47 28.76 -30.84 19.63
N GLN A 48 29.80 -30.91 20.46
CA GLN A 48 29.92 -30.22 21.75
C GLN A 48 30.13 -28.70 21.64
N ARG A 49 30.35 -28.19 20.42
CA ARG A 49 30.36 -26.76 20.09
C ARG A 49 29.27 -26.43 19.08
N HIS A 50 28.16 -27.16 19.11
CA HIS A 50 26.97 -26.84 18.32
C HIS A 50 27.14 -26.98 16.80
N TYR A 51 27.98 -27.92 16.35
CA TYR A 51 28.05 -28.33 14.94
C TYR A 51 27.97 -29.86 14.81
N PRO A 52 26.79 -30.46 15.06
CA PRO A 52 26.57 -31.89 14.94
C PRO A 52 26.36 -32.35 13.48
N GLU A 53 26.38 -33.67 13.28
CA GLU A 53 26.17 -34.33 11.98
C GLU A 53 24.90 -33.84 11.26
N LEU A 54 23.77 -33.79 11.97
CA LEU A 54 22.50 -33.33 11.39
C LEU A 54 22.60 -31.92 10.82
N LEU A 55 23.28 -31.00 11.52
CA LEU A 55 23.44 -29.62 11.06
C LEU A 55 24.36 -29.53 9.85
N ALA A 56 25.44 -30.31 9.82
CA ALA A 56 26.32 -30.42 8.66
C ALA A 56 25.56 -30.90 7.41
N LYS A 57 24.68 -31.90 7.56
CA LYS A 57 23.82 -32.38 6.46
C LYS A 57 22.84 -31.30 5.99
N ILE A 58 22.22 -30.56 6.91
CA ILE A 58 21.32 -29.43 6.59
C ILE A 58 22.08 -28.35 5.82
N SER A 59 23.28 -27.95 6.26
CA SER A 59 24.11 -26.93 5.59
C SER A 59 24.39 -27.28 4.12
N VAL A 60 24.83 -28.51 3.87
CA VAL A 60 25.10 -29.01 2.50
C VAL A 60 23.83 -29.05 1.65
N ALA A 61 22.69 -29.44 2.25
CA ALA A 61 21.42 -29.47 1.55
C ALA A 61 20.96 -28.05 1.19
N THR A 62 21.06 -27.10 2.13
CA THR A 62 20.77 -25.67 1.90
C THR A 62 21.58 -25.12 0.74
N SER A 63 22.89 -25.38 0.70
CA SER A 63 23.75 -24.99 -0.42
C SER A 63 23.19 -25.51 -1.75
N SER A 64 22.85 -26.80 -1.84
CA SER A 64 22.27 -27.40 -3.04
C SER A 64 20.98 -26.70 -3.47
N PHE A 65 20.07 -26.44 -2.54
CA PHE A 65 18.79 -25.83 -2.85
C PHE A 65 18.93 -24.37 -3.27
N LYS A 66 19.78 -23.58 -2.60
CA LYS A 66 20.05 -22.19 -3.00
C LYS A 66 20.63 -22.12 -4.40
N ARG A 67 21.62 -22.96 -4.71
CA ARG A 67 22.20 -23.05 -6.04
C ARG A 67 21.18 -23.45 -7.12
N SER A 68 20.08 -24.10 -6.76
CA SER A 68 18.99 -24.42 -7.70
C SER A 68 18.27 -23.18 -8.26
N PHE A 69 18.38 -22.01 -7.63
CA PHE A 69 17.80 -20.76 -8.13
C PHE A 69 18.79 -19.58 -8.16
N GLN A 70 19.92 -19.66 -7.47
CA GLN A 70 21.00 -18.65 -7.48
C GLN A 70 22.24 -19.07 -8.28
N GLY A 71 22.32 -20.34 -8.70
CA GLY A 71 23.47 -20.86 -9.47
C GLY A 71 24.78 -20.69 -8.71
N LYS A 72 25.79 -20.13 -9.38
CA LYS A 72 27.13 -19.89 -8.78
C LYS A 72 27.19 -18.73 -7.78
N ARG A 73 26.07 -18.01 -7.56
CA ARG A 73 26.00 -16.94 -6.55
C ARG A 73 25.83 -17.47 -5.12
N SER A 74 25.75 -18.78 -4.93
CA SER A 74 25.84 -19.43 -3.62
C SER A 74 26.97 -20.45 -3.64
N ALA A 75 27.76 -20.49 -2.57
CA ALA A 75 28.84 -21.47 -2.44
C ALA A 75 28.31 -22.91 -2.53
N GLU A 76 29.12 -23.77 -3.13
CA GLU A 76 28.88 -25.21 -3.13
C GLU A 76 29.46 -25.82 -1.86
N GLU A 77 28.63 -26.55 -1.12
CA GLU A 77 29.04 -27.33 0.03
C GLU A 77 28.94 -28.84 -0.21
N ARG A 78 29.81 -29.62 0.45
CA ARG A 78 29.88 -31.07 0.35
C ARG A 78 30.16 -31.71 1.69
N LEU A 79 29.75 -32.97 1.85
CA LEU A 79 30.11 -33.77 3.03
C LEU A 79 31.54 -34.30 2.91
N VAL A 80 32.21 -34.43 4.06
CA VAL A 80 33.57 -34.95 4.16
C VAL A 80 33.58 -36.15 5.09
N PHE A 81 34.12 -37.27 4.60
CA PHE A 81 34.23 -38.53 5.33
C PHE A 81 35.69 -38.83 5.66
N ASP A 82 35.94 -39.57 6.73
CA ASP A 82 37.24 -40.18 6.97
C ASP A 82 37.46 -41.45 6.13
N ASP A 83 38.59 -42.12 6.34
CA ASP A 83 38.92 -43.36 5.62
C ASP A 83 38.13 -44.58 6.15
N GLU A 84 37.38 -44.41 7.25
CA GLU A 84 36.50 -45.42 7.86
C GLU A 84 35.02 -45.20 7.48
N ASP A 85 34.76 -44.35 6.48
CA ASP A 85 33.43 -43.97 5.99
C ASP A 85 32.55 -43.27 7.05
N ARG A 86 33.15 -42.63 8.06
CA ARG A 86 32.42 -41.78 9.03
C ARG A 86 32.38 -40.34 8.56
N LEU A 87 31.24 -39.69 8.72
CA LEU A 87 31.09 -38.26 8.43
C LEU A 87 31.86 -37.44 9.48
N ILE A 88 32.80 -36.60 9.04
CA ILE A 88 33.67 -35.80 9.92
C ILE A 88 33.55 -34.29 9.72
N GLY A 89 32.78 -33.82 8.73
CA GLY A 89 32.52 -32.40 8.56
C GLY A 89 31.97 -32.03 7.20
N THR A 90 32.05 -30.75 6.87
CA THR A 90 31.62 -30.18 5.59
C THR A 90 32.76 -29.43 4.92
N LEU A 91 32.67 -29.31 3.60
CA LEU A 91 33.59 -28.56 2.78
C LEU A 91 32.83 -27.48 2.01
N SER A 92 33.22 -26.22 2.12
CA SER A 92 32.68 -25.10 1.34
C SER A 92 33.69 -24.67 0.27
N ILE A 93 33.34 -24.77 -1.00
CA ILE A 93 34.22 -24.45 -2.13
C ILE A 93 34.29 -22.93 -2.30
N CYS A 94 35.50 -22.39 -2.48
CA CYS A 94 35.70 -20.94 -2.67
C CYS A 94 34.90 -20.42 -3.87
N VAL A 95 34.27 -19.27 -3.70
CA VAL A 95 33.55 -18.58 -4.77
C VAL A 95 34.45 -17.53 -5.42
N ASP A 96 34.44 -17.48 -6.75
CA ASP A 96 35.22 -16.51 -7.52
C ASP A 96 34.80 -15.07 -7.18
N ASN A 97 35.79 -14.20 -7.01
CA ASN A 97 35.61 -12.77 -6.69
C ASN A 97 34.88 -12.48 -5.37
N PHE A 98 34.69 -13.47 -4.49
CA PHE A 98 34.07 -13.24 -3.19
C PHE A 98 34.87 -12.24 -2.36
N LYS A 99 34.26 -11.08 -2.12
CA LYS A 99 34.81 -10.04 -1.26
C LYS A 99 33.76 -9.67 -0.21
N PRO A 100 33.97 -10.04 1.07
CA PRO A 100 32.98 -9.83 2.10
C PRO A 100 32.70 -8.33 2.30
N PHE A 101 31.46 -8.02 2.70
CA PHE A 101 31.14 -6.68 3.14
C PHE A 101 31.85 -6.35 4.46
N HIS A 102 32.10 -5.06 4.69
CA HIS A 102 32.71 -4.57 5.93
C HIS A 102 31.74 -4.65 7.11
N TYR A 103 32.28 -4.99 8.27
CA TYR A 103 31.60 -4.73 9.53
C TYR A 103 31.57 -3.23 9.83
N ALA A 104 30.69 -2.83 10.73
CA ALA A 104 30.63 -1.46 11.24
C ALA A 104 31.97 -0.98 11.84
N GLU A 105 32.74 -1.88 12.46
CA GLU A 105 34.05 -1.57 13.04
C GLU A 105 35.15 -1.32 12.00
N ASP A 106 35.05 -1.93 10.81
CA ASP A 106 35.97 -1.67 9.70
C ASP A 106 35.74 -0.29 9.06
N GLY A 107 34.55 0.28 9.28
CA GLY A 107 34.13 1.56 8.74
C GLY A 107 33.90 1.56 7.23
N ILE A 108 33.44 2.71 6.72
CA ILE A 108 33.19 2.93 5.29
C ILE A 108 34.50 3.42 4.63
N PRO A 109 35.02 2.74 3.60
CA PRO A 109 36.24 3.17 2.93
C PRO A 109 36.13 4.57 2.31
N VAL A 110 37.20 5.36 2.41
CA VAL A 110 37.31 6.68 1.74
C VAL A 110 37.50 6.54 0.23
N ASN A 111 38.21 5.48 -0.21
CA ASN A 111 38.39 5.18 -1.62
C ASN A 111 37.04 4.73 -2.22
N SER A 112 36.57 5.44 -3.24
CA SER A 112 35.25 5.21 -3.84
C SER A 112 35.10 3.82 -4.46
N THR A 113 36.12 3.29 -5.14
CA THR A 113 36.08 1.94 -5.73
C THR A 113 35.99 0.87 -4.66
N LEU A 114 36.81 0.96 -3.61
CA LEU A 114 36.78 0.02 -2.49
C LEU A 114 35.45 0.12 -1.75
N ARG A 115 34.94 1.33 -1.54
CA ARG A 115 33.63 1.58 -0.92
C ARG A 115 32.52 0.81 -1.65
N GLU A 116 32.41 0.97 -2.97
CA GLU A 116 31.35 0.27 -3.71
C GLU A 116 31.49 -1.26 -3.70
N GLN A 117 32.65 -1.81 -3.33
CA GLN A 117 32.84 -3.27 -3.21
C GLN A 117 32.43 -3.84 -1.84
N VAL A 118 32.59 -3.07 -0.76
CA VAL A 118 32.48 -3.59 0.63
C VAL A 118 31.47 -2.86 1.50
N ALA A 119 31.03 -1.67 1.08
CA ALA A 119 29.97 -0.86 1.70
C ALA A 119 29.17 -0.17 0.57
N PRO A 120 28.51 -0.96 -0.30
CA PRO A 120 27.95 -0.50 -1.57
C PRO A 120 26.79 0.49 -1.40
N SER A 121 26.67 1.41 -2.35
CA SER A 121 25.50 2.28 -2.49
C SER A 121 24.27 1.51 -2.96
N VAL A 122 23.07 2.08 -2.77
CA VAL A 122 21.80 1.58 -3.36
C VAL A 122 21.96 1.28 -4.85
N LYS A 123 22.60 2.21 -5.59
CA LYS A 123 22.83 2.06 -7.03
C LYS A 123 23.61 0.78 -7.35
N THR A 124 24.73 0.55 -6.66
CA THR A 124 25.54 -0.66 -6.89
C THR A 124 24.81 -1.93 -6.45
N LEU A 125 24.06 -1.90 -5.36
CA LEU A 125 23.22 -3.02 -4.91
C LEU A 125 22.18 -3.41 -5.97
N VAL A 126 21.52 -2.42 -6.58
CA VAL A 126 20.55 -2.63 -7.68
C VAL A 126 21.26 -3.14 -8.94
N GLU A 127 22.36 -2.51 -9.37
CA GLU A 127 23.12 -2.93 -10.55
C GLU A 127 23.63 -4.38 -10.46
N LYS A 128 23.96 -4.83 -9.25
CA LYS A 128 24.44 -6.19 -8.97
C LYS A 128 23.32 -7.18 -8.64
N ASN A 129 22.05 -6.76 -8.73
CA ASN A 129 20.89 -7.57 -8.37
C ASN A 129 21.07 -8.24 -6.99
N PHE A 130 21.49 -7.46 -5.99
CA PHE A 130 21.76 -7.99 -4.65
C PHE A 130 20.48 -8.50 -3.96
N ILE A 131 19.32 -7.98 -4.36
CA ILE A 131 18.01 -8.44 -3.90
C ILE A 131 17.84 -9.95 -4.08
N GLU A 132 18.33 -10.54 -5.18
CA GLU A 132 18.26 -11.99 -5.40
C GLU A 132 18.95 -12.78 -4.28
N LEU A 133 20.15 -12.36 -3.85
CA LEU A 133 20.91 -13.00 -2.78
C LEU A 133 20.17 -12.90 -1.44
N LEU A 134 19.76 -11.69 -1.09
CA LEU A 134 19.10 -11.39 0.17
C LEU A 134 17.73 -12.07 0.26
N PHE A 135 16.98 -12.13 -0.85
CA PHE A 135 15.69 -12.82 -0.92
C PHE A 135 15.83 -14.31 -0.63
N GLY A 136 16.84 -14.98 -1.21
CA GLY A 136 17.09 -16.40 -0.96
C GLY A 136 17.48 -16.72 0.49
N ARG A 137 18.11 -15.77 1.21
CA ARG A 137 18.37 -15.90 2.66
C ARG A 137 17.09 -15.75 3.47
N TRP A 138 16.29 -14.72 3.20
CA TRP A 138 15.01 -14.49 3.88
C TRP A 138 14.02 -15.63 3.68
N PHE A 139 13.84 -16.08 2.42
CA PHE A 139 12.94 -17.17 2.04
C PHE A 139 13.20 -18.46 2.84
N LEU A 140 14.47 -18.77 3.10
CA LEU A 140 14.88 -19.99 3.78
C LEU A 140 15.13 -19.80 5.29
N ASP A 141 14.61 -18.70 5.86
CA ASP A 141 14.66 -18.41 7.30
C ASP A 141 16.09 -18.42 7.85
N ASP A 142 16.99 -17.70 7.20
CA ASP A 142 18.37 -17.49 7.66
C ASP A 142 18.45 -16.43 8.78
N ASP A 143 19.13 -16.76 9.87
CA ASP A 143 19.33 -15.89 11.05
C ASP A 143 20.72 -15.23 11.10
N ASP A 144 21.64 -15.58 10.19
CA ASP A 144 23.06 -15.20 10.23
C ASP A 144 23.57 -14.49 8.97
N ALA A 145 22.72 -13.68 8.34
CA ALA A 145 23.04 -12.89 7.14
C ALA A 145 23.94 -11.67 7.45
N HIS A 146 25.10 -11.88 8.09
CA HIS A 146 26.04 -10.82 8.49
C HIS A 146 27.09 -10.50 7.40
N PRO A 147 27.82 -9.36 7.49
CA PRO A 147 28.70 -8.87 6.42
C PRO A 147 29.70 -9.87 5.82
N HIS A 148 30.35 -10.71 6.63
CA HIS A 148 31.31 -11.68 6.12
C HIS A 148 30.71 -12.90 5.40
N ASN A 149 29.38 -13.12 5.51
CA ASN A 149 28.69 -14.22 4.83
C ASN A 149 28.13 -13.79 3.46
N LEU A 150 28.29 -12.50 3.11
CA LEU A 150 27.70 -11.89 1.93
C LEU A 150 28.71 -11.01 1.20
N SER A 151 28.62 -11.03 -0.12
CA SER A 151 29.31 -10.13 -1.03
C SER A 151 28.34 -9.70 -2.14
N LEU A 152 28.78 -8.81 -3.03
CA LEU A 152 27.98 -8.47 -4.23
C LEU A 152 27.78 -9.68 -5.16
N ASP A 153 28.78 -10.57 -5.22
CA ASP A 153 28.82 -11.65 -6.19
C ASP A 153 28.18 -12.94 -5.66
N ALA A 154 28.34 -13.23 -4.37
CA ALA A 154 27.86 -14.48 -3.78
C ALA A 154 27.64 -14.45 -2.26
N ASP A 155 27.08 -15.56 -1.76
CA ASP A 155 26.85 -15.82 -0.34
C ASP A 155 27.39 -17.19 0.11
N ILE A 156 27.77 -17.27 1.39
CA ILE A 156 28.44 -18.44 2.02
C ILE A 156 27.90 -18.70 3.43
N ASP A 157 28.24 -19.85 4.02
CA ASP A 157 27.83 -20.29 5.35
C ASP A 157 26.30 -20.48 5.49
N PHE A 158 25.89 -21.74 5.56
CA PHE A 158 24.49 -22.15 5.46
C PHE A 158 23.97 -22.90 6.69
N ASP A 159 24.71 -22.89 7.80
CA ASP A 159 24.37 -23.65 9.01
C ASP A 159 23.38 -22.95 9.96
N MET A 160 22.88 -21.77 9.58
CA MET A 160 21.87 -20.98 10.31
C MET A 160 20.55 -20.82 9.55
N PHE A 161 20.36 -21.60 8.48
CA PHE A 161 19.13 -21.67 7.70
C PHE A 161 18.11 -22.60 8.35
N PHE A 162 16.84 -22.48 7.92
CA PHE A 162 15.71 -23.18 8.54
C PHE A 162 15.73 -22.92 10.05
N TYR A 163 15.93 -21.66 10.43
CA TYR A 163 16.29 -21.31 11.81
C TYR A 163 15.23 -21.74 12.83
N TRP A 164 13.96 -21.71 12.44
CA TRP A 164 12.86 -22.28 13.23
C TRP A 164 13.09 -23.74 13.65
N PHE A 165 13.90 -24.51 12.90
CA PHE A 165 14.32 -25.87 13.24
C PHE A 165 15.73 -25.88 13.85
N THR A 166 16.73 -25.24 13.22
CA THR A 166 18.15 -25.36 13.60
C THR A 166 18.54 -24.63 14.88
N ILE A 167 17.73 -23.67 15.35
CA ILE A 167 17.97 -22.85 16.56
C ILE A 167 18.35 -23.68 17.80
N HIS A 168 17.77 -24.87 17.96
CA HIS A 168 18.05 -25.69 19.15
C HIS A 168 19.40 -26.41 19.09
N MET A 169 19.96 -26.65 17.90
CA MET A 169 21.33 -27.19 17.77
C MET A 169 22.38 -26.17 18.19
N LYS A 170 22.12 -24.89 17.90
CA LYS A 170 23.02 -23.73 18.10
C LYS A 170 22.89 -23.02 19.44
N GLU A 171 21.91 -23.43 20.23
CA GLU A 171 21.36 -22.67 21.36
C GLU A 171 20.71 -21.34 20.93
N PRO A 172 19.53 -20.99 21.49
CA PRO A 172 18.92 -19.70 21.21
C PRO A 172 19.84 -18.56 21.68
N ARG A 173 20.09 -17.57 20.81
CA ARG A 173 20.84 -16.37 21.22
C ARG A 173 20.04 -15.61 22.28
N SER A 174 20.74 -15.02 23.25
CA SER A 174 20.13 -14.18 24.27
C SER A 174 19.30 -13.07 23.60
N VAL A 175 18.03 -12.92 24.03
CA VAL A 175 17.09 -11.89 23.52
C VAL A 175 16.49 -12.18 22.12
N ILE A 176 16.58 -13.40 21.61
CA ILE A 176 15.69 -13.83 20.50
C ILE A 176 14.31 -14.14 21.09
N GLY A 177 13.33 -13.30 20.75
CA GLY A 177 11.95 -13.47 21.17
C GLY A 177 11.36 -14.75 20.58
N ILE A 178 11.07 -15.72 21.45
CA ILE A 178 10.34 -17.00 21.23
C ILE A 178 10.76 -17.76 19.95
N PRO A 179 11.44 -18.92 20.06
CA PRO A 179 11.75 -19.77 18.91
C PRO A 179 10.53 -19.98 18.01
N LYS A 180 10.65 -19.67 16.72
CA LYS A 180 9.64 -20.01 15.73
C LYS A 180 9.46 -21.53 15.69
N LYS A 181 8.25 -22.00 15.45
CA LYS A 181 7.94 -23.45 15.38
C LYS A 181 7.71 -23.97 13.96
N HIS A 182 7.60 -23.08 12.98
CA HIS A 182 7.32 -23.37 11.57
C HIS A 182 7.78 -22.19 10.71
N VAL A 183 7.78 -22.36 9.38
CA VAL A 183 8.08 -21.27 8.44
C VAL A 183 7.04 -20.15 8.53
N PHE A 184 7.48 -18.89 8.55
CA PHE A 184 6.57 -17.74 8.59
C PHE A 184 7.12 -16.58 7.76
N LEU A 185 6.78 -16.54 6.47
CA LEU A 185 6.91 -15.34 5.63
C LEU A 185 5.56 -14.61 5.66
N SER A 186 5.60 -13.31 5.89
CA SER A 186 4.39 -12.49 5.97
C SER A 186 4.27 -11.57 4.75
N VAL A 187 3.03 -11.20 4.41
CA VAL A 187 2.78 -10.17 3.39
C VAL A 187 3.42 -8.83 3.78
N PRO A 188 3.30 -8.33 5.03
CA PRO A 188 4.00 -7.11 5.45
C PRO A 188 5.52 -7.13 5.23
N ASP A 189 6.18 -8.25 5.54
CA ASP A 189 7.62 -8.40 5.28
C ASP A 189 7.93 -8.40 3.78
N TYR A 190 7.10 -9.07 2.98
CA TYR A 190 7.24 -9.08 1.53
C TYR A 190 7.08 -7.67 0.95
N GLU A 191 6.15 -6.87 1.45
CA GLU A 191 5.93 -5.47 1.05
C GLU A 191 7.13 -4.58 1.40
N ALA A 192 7.53 -4.62 2.67
CA ALA A 192 8.60 -3.80 3.24
C ALA A 192 10.01 -4.23 2.81
N PHE A 193 10.15 -5.38 2.12
CA PHE A 193 11.42 -5.99 1.79
C PHE A 193 12.40 -5.00 1.13
N PRO A 194 13.66 -4.91 1.60
CA PRO A 194 14.32 -5.83 2.54
C PRO A 194 14.14 -5.50 4.03
N ASN A 195 13.33 -4.51 4.42
CA ASN A 195 13.15 -4.08 5.81
C ASN A 195 12.17 -4.97 6.58
N VAL A 196 12.48 -6.25 6.68
CA VAL A 196 11.63 -7.27 7.31
C VAL A 196 11.56 -7.07 8.84
N GLN A 197 10.40 -7.37 9.42
CA GLN A 197 10.11 -7.23 10.85
C GLN A 197 9.47 -8.50 11.43
N ASP A 198 8.52 -9.12 10.74
CA ASP A 198 7.75 -10.25 11.25
C ASP A 198 8.58 -11.54 11.30
N SER A 199 9.45 -11.73 10.31
CA SER A 199 10.42 -12.81 10.22
C SER A 199 11.56 -12.68 11.22
N LYS A 200 11.77 -11.51 11.84
CA LYS A 200 12.70 -11.33 12.98
C LYS A 200 14.10 -11.97 12.82
N PRO A 201 14.80 -11.84 11.67
CA PRO A 201 16.17 -12.33 11.55
C PRO A 201 17.07 -11.61 12.56
N TYR A 202 17.99 -12.31 13.20
CA TYR A 202 18.91 -11.71 14.17
C TYR A 202 19.96 -10.85 13.47
N HIS A 203 20.69 -11.41 12.51
CA HIS A 203 21.56 -10.66 11.61
C HIS A 203 20.86 -10.36 10.29
N TRP A 204 20.76 -9.08 9.94
CA TRP A 204 20.11 -8.66 8.70
C TRP A 204 20.71 -7.36 8.15
N ALA A 205 20.85 -7.24 6.83
CA ALA A 205 21.60 -6.15 6.20
C ALA A 205 21.07 -4.72 6.49
N PRO A 206 19.74 -4.48 6.50
CA PRO A 206 19.16 -3.20 6.89
C PRO A 206 19.22 -2.86 8.39
N TYR A 207 19.68 -3.78 9.25
CA TYR A 207 19.64 -3.58 10.70
C TYR A 207 20.88 -2.80 11.17
N THR A 208 20.63 -1.76 11.97
CA THR A 208 21.67 -0.92 12.57
C THR A 208 22.49 -1.64 13.64
N HIS A 209 21.93 -2.70 14.20
CA HIS A 209 22.62 -3.68 15.05
C HIS A 209 21.88 -5.02 14.96
N PRO A 210 22.54 -6.15 15.23
CA PRO A 210 21.88 -7.43 15.36
C PRO A 210 20.72 -7.40 16.37
N GLY A 211 19.67 -8.17 16.12
CA GLY A 211 18.50 -8.27 16.99
C GLY A 211 17.65 -7.00 17.08
N LYS A 212 17.79 -6.05 16.14
CA LYS A 212 17.07 -4.75 16.15
C LYS A 212 15.57 -4.89 16.39
N VAL A 213 14.93 -5.91 15.81
CA VAL A 213 13.48 -6.14 15.94
C VAL A 213 13.11 -7.16 17.02
N THR A 214 14.11 -7.83 17.63
CA THR A 214 13.89 -8.85 18.67
C THR A 214 14.15 -8.32 20.09
N ILE A 215 14.96 -7.27 20.24
CA ILE A 215 15.28 -6.66 21.53
C ILE A 215 14.11 -5.75 21.99
N PRO A 216 13.49 -6.01 23.15
CA PRO A 216 12.44 -5.15 23.70
C PRO A 216 12.96 -3.72 23.94
N VAL A 217 12.11 -2.73 23.67
CA VAL A 217 12.31 -1.28 23.77
C VAL A 217 13.53 -0.86 24.60
N LEU A 218 14.52 -0.29 23.91
CA LEU A 218 15.73 0.26 24.50
C LEU A 218 15.43 1.53 25.30
N LEU A 219 16.09 1.71 26.44
CA LEU A 219 16.02 2.98 27.16
C LEU A 219 16.80 4.06 26.37
N PRO A 220 16.32 5.32 26.35
CA PRO A 220 17.00 6.42 25.68
C PRO A 220 18.48 6.51 26.13
N GLY A 221 19.41 6.50 25.17
CA GLY A 221 20.86 6.52 25.41
C GLY A 221 21.57 5.17 25.28
N GLN A 222 20.85 4.04 25.34
CA GLN A 222 21.45 2.71 25.10
C GLN A 222 21.72 2.43 23.61
N GLU A 223 21.03 3.14 22.70
CA GLU A 223 21.18 3.04 21.24
C GLU A 223 22.60 3.28 20.73
N GLN A 224 23.39 4.12 21.42
CA GLN A 224 24.77 4.43 21.03
C GLN A 224 25.78 3.36 21.49
N VAL A 225 25.38 2.48 22.41
CA VAL A 225 26.25 1.45 23.01
C VAL A 225 25.99 0.08 22.39
N LEU A 226 24.77 -0.18 21.92
CA LEU A 226 24.37 -1.49 21.38
C LEU A 226 25.15 -1.95 20.14
N PRO A 227 25.48 -1.11 19.14
CA PRO A 227 26.32 -1.54 18.02
C PRO A 227 27.72 -1.99 18.47
N LYS A 228 28.19 -1.55 19.64
CA LYS A 228 29.47 -1.99 20.24
C LYS A 228 29.32 -3.25 21.09
N LEU A 229 28.12 -3.54 21.60
CA LEU A 229 27.81 -4.72 22.41
C LEU A 229 27.31 -5.90 21.57
N LEU A 230 26.78 -5.63 20.38
CA LEU A 230 26.21 -6.60 19.45
C LEU A 230 27.02 -6.54 18.14
N PRO A 231 28.12 -7.31 18.05
CA PRO A 231 29.06 -7.25 16.93
C PRO A 231 28.44 -7.77 15.63
N LYS A 232 29.16 -7.59 14.52
CA LYS A 232 28.75 -8.02 13.17
C LYS A 232 27.62 -7.22 12.50
N ALA A 233 27.45 -5.94 12.86
CA ALA A 233 26.61 -5.02 12.09
C ALA A 233 27.27 -4.63 10.76
N TYR A 234 26.48 -4.27 9.74
CA TYR A 234 26.99 -3.77 8.45
C TYR A 234 27.60 -2.37 8.60
N ALA A 235 28.57 -2.03 7.76
CA ALA A 235 29.17 -0.69 7.72
C ALA A 235 28.20 0.43 7.31
N ASP A 236 27.27 0.16 6.38
CA ASP A 236 26.26 1.13 5.94
C ASP A 236 24.87 0.47 5.75
N PRO A 237 24.19 0.06 6.84
CA PRO A 237 22.89 -0.63 6.78
C PRO A 237 21.79 0.23 6.14
N VAL A 238 21.97 1.55 6.11
CA VAL A 238 21.01 2.49 5.51
C VAL A 238 20.91 2.31 3.99
N GLN A 239 21.99 1.94 3.30
CA GLN A 239 21.93 1.66 1.85
C GLN A 239 21.04 0.45 1.56
N PHE A 240 21.17 -0.61 2.34
CA PHE A 240 20.33 -1.80 2.20
C PHE A 240 18.87 -1.47 2.51
N ALA A 241 18.60 -0.71 3.58
CA ALA A 241 17.24 -0.29 3.95
C ALA A 241 16.56 0.54 2.84
N ARG A 242 17.32 1.38 2.13
CA ARG A 242 16.81 2.22 1.03
C ARG A 242 16.38 1.45 -0.22
N LEU A 243 16.73 0.17 -0.36
CA LEU A 243 16.23 -0.68 -1.45
C LEU A 243 14.68 -0.81 -1.42
N ALA A 244 14.04 -0.63 -0.26
CA ALA A 244 12.57 -0.59 -0.18
C ALA A 244 11.94 0.65 -0.86
N GLN A 245 12.75 1.68 -1.13
CA GLN A 245 12.34 2.94 -1.78
C GLN A 245 12.68 2.96 -3.28
N ASP A 246 13.27 1.88 -3.82
CA ASP A 246 13.73 1.81 -5.20
C ASP A 246 12.83 0.85 -6.00
N SER A 247 12.22 1.35 -7.09
CA SER A 247 11.29 0.54 -7.89
C SER A 247 11.97 -0.63 -8.60
N VAL A 248 13.23 -0.48 -9.04
CA VAL A 248 13.97 -1.55 -9.70
C VAL A 248 14.30 -2.66 -8.69
N ALA A 249 14.66 -2.30 -7.46
CA ALA A 249 14.84 -3.28 -6.39
C ALA A 249 13.54 -4.06 -6.08
N GLN A 250 12.38 -3.41 -6.13
CA GLN A 250 11.09 -4.08 -5.95
C GLN A 250 10.75 -5.01 -7.13
N GLU A 251 11.10 -4.64 -8.38
CA GLU A 251 11.01 -5.55 -9.52
C GLU A 251 11.95 -6.76 -9.38
N GLN A 252 13.19 -6.55 -8.93
CA GLN A 252 14.15 -7.61 -8.65
C GLN A 252 13.65 -8.59 -7.58
N LYS A 253 12.93 -8.11 -6.57
CA LYS A 253 12.32 -8.95 -5.52
C LYS A 253 11.31 -9.92 -6.11
N LEU A 254 10.41 -9.42 -6.96
CA LEU A 254 9.43 -10.28 -7.63
C LEU A 254 10.12 -11.26 -8.60
N ALA A 255 11.11 -10.80 -9.36
CA ALA A 255 11.88 -11.67 -10.25
C ALA A 255 12.61 -12.79 -9.48
N ALA A 256 13.21 -12.49 -8.32
CA ALA A 256 13.85 -13.47 -7.45
C ALA A 256 12.84 -14.49 -6.90
N ALA A 257 11.68 -14.02 -6.44
CA ALA A 257 10.60 -14.88 -5.97
C ALA A 257 10.09 -15.83 -7.08
N LEU A 258 9.85 -15.30 -8.29
CA LEU A 258 9.45 -16.09 -9.43
C LEU A 258 10.52 -17.12 -9.80
N LYS A 259 11.80 -16.75 -9.77
CA LYS A 259 12.88 -17.70 -10.05
C LYS A 259 12.83 -18.89 -9.09
N VAL A 260 12.71 -18.65 -7.77
CA VAL A 260 12.53 -19.73 -6.77
C VAL A 260 11.31 -20.59 -7.09
N LEU A 261 10.15 -19.96 -7.34
CA LEU A 261 8.90 -20.66 -7.59
C LEU A 261 8.95 -21.54 -8.85
N LEU A 262 9.62 -21.08 -9.91
CA LEU A 262 9.67 -21.79 -11.18
C LEU A 262 10.76 -22.87 -11.22
N THR A 263 11.92 -22.63 -10.60
CA THR A 263 13.04 -23.59 -10.66
C THR A 263 12.96 -24.70 -9.63
N TYR A 264 12.09 -24.60 -8.62
CA TYR A 264 11.84 -25.70 -7.69
C TYR A 264 11.14 -26.87 -8.39
N GLN A 265 11.89 -27.82 -8.93
CA GLN A 265 11.34 -29.04 -9.54
C GLN A 265 11.61 -30.22 -8.61
N PRO A 266 10.61 -30.70 -7.84
CA PRO A 266 10.83 -31.66 -6.75
C PRO A 266 11.59 -32.91 -7.18
N GLU A 267 11.29 -33.45 -8.36
CA GLU A 267 11.97 -34.63 -8.90
C GLU A 267 13.45 -34.38 -9.21
N VAL A 268 13.77 -33.22 -9.80
CA VAL A 268 15.16 -32.83 -10.09
C VAL A 268 15.91 -32.53 -8.79
N GLN A 269 15.29 -31.82 -7.85
CA GLN A 269 15.90 -31.49 -6.57
C GLN A 269 16.16 -32.74 -5.73
N ARG A 270 15.23 -33.70 -5.72
CA ARG A 270 15.40 -35.00 -5.07
C ARG A 270 16.61 -35.73 -5.62
N LYS A 271 16.76 -35.83 -6.95
CA LYS A 271 17.94 -36.47 -7.57
C LYS A 271 19.25 -35.79 -7.20
N ARG A 272 19.29 -34.45 -7.20
CA ARG A 272 20.47 -33.66 -6.78
C ARG A 272 20.83 -33.90 -5.32
N LEU A 273 19.85 -33.98 -4.43
CA LEU A 273 20.07 -34.34 -3.03
C LEU A 273 20.54 -35.79 -2.89
N THR A 274 19.94 -36.74 -3.61
CA THR A 274 20.39 -38.14 -3.60
C THR A 274 21.85 -38.28 -4.06
N GLU A 275 22.32 -37.43 -4.97
CA GLU A 275 23.74 -37.41 -5.35
C GLU A 275 24.67 -36.97 -4.20
N LEU A 276 24.22 -36.03 -3.38
CA LEU A 276 24.97 -35.47 -2.24
C LEU A 276 24.91 -36.35 -0.99
N PHE A 277 23.80 -37.07 -0.79
CA PHE A 277 23.52 -37.77 0.47
C PHE A 277 23.37 -39.28 0.33
N GLY A 278 23.17 -39.81 -0.88
CA GLY A 278 23.01 -41.26 -1.09
C GLY A 278 21.90 -41.86 -0.24
N ASP A 279 22.26 -42.90 0.52
CA ASP A 279 21.40 -43.65 1.43
C ASP A 279 21.49 -43.17 2.89
N LEU A 280 22.14 -42.03 3.15
CA LEU A 280 22.21 -41.46 4.51
C LEU A 280 20.80 -41.21 5.04
N THR A 281 20.56 -41.66 6.28
CA THR A 281 19.31 -41.42 7.00
C THR A 281 19.32 -40.06 7.70
N LEU A 282 18.16 -39.63 8.18
CA LEU A 282 18.04 -38.43 8.99
C LEU A 282 19.03 -38.43 10.17
N ASN A 283 19.09 -39.53 10.92
CA ASN A 283 19.97 -39.72 12.08
C ASN A 283 19.94 -38.50 13.04
N TYR A 284 18.75 -38.02 13.43
CA TYR A 284 18.65 -36.94 14.42
C TYR A 284 19.12 -37.41 15.81
N THR A 285 19.28 -38.72 16.03
CA THR A 285 19.93 -39.26 17.22
C THR A 285 21.38 -38.82 17.38
N SER A 286 22.05 -38.33 16.32
CA SER A 286 23.37 -37.71 16.43
C SER A 286 23.39 -36.50 17.39
N LEU A 287 22.24 -35.91 17.70
CA LEU A 287 22.12 -34.80 18.65
C LEU A 287 22.49 -35.20 20.08
N ASP A 288 22.47 -36.49 20.42
CA ASP A 288 22.91 -37.00 21.72
C ASP A 288 24.40 -36.68 21.99
N GLU A 289 25.19 -36.51 20.92
CA GLU A 289 26.60 -36.09 20.98
C GLU A 289 26.78 -34.60 21.29
N THR A 290 25.76 -33.77 21.05
CA THR A 290 25.73 -32.37 21.49
C THR A 290 25.21 -32.30 22.92
N ASN A 291 24.00 -32.80 23.16
CA ASN A 291 23.37 -32.86 24.47
C ASN A 291 22.23 -33.90 24.44
N LYS A 292 22.22 -34.86 25.38
CA LYS A 292 21.18 -35.91 25.47
C LYS A 292 19.75 -35.37 25.61
N GLU A 293 19.58 -34.21 26.24
CA GLU A 293 18.26 -33.57 26.38
C GLU A 293 17.77 -32.97 25.07
N LEU A 294 18.69 -32.68 24.13
CA LEU A 294 18.35 -32.04 22.86
C LEU A 294 17.50 -32.95 21.99
N ARG A 295 17.81 -34.25 21.95
CA ARG A 295 17.01 -35.24 21.22
C ARG A 295 15.55 -35.24 21.68
N ALA A 296 15.33 -35.37 22.99
CA ALA A 296 13.98 -35.38 23.57
C ALA A 296 13.22 -34.09 23.25
N LYS A 297 13.92 -32.94 23.24
CA LYS A 297 13.35 -31.65 22.86
C LYS A 297 12.90 -31.61 21.38
N TYR A 298 13.65 -32.18 20.45
CA TYR A 298 13.25 -32.25 19.04
C TYR A 298 12.06 -33.20 18.83
N GLU A 299 12.02 -34.32 19.55
CA GLU A 299 10.87 -35.24 19.53
C GLU A 299 9.59 -34.58 20.07
N GLU A 300 9.72 -33.69 21.08
CA GLU A 300 8.59 -32.91 21.61
C GLU A 300 8.12 -31.80 20.65
N LEU A 301 9.06 -31.02 20.11
CA LEU A 301 8.73 -29.83 19.31
C LEU A 301 8.33 -30.15 17.87
N TYR A 302 8.89 -31.22 17.29
CA TYR A 302 8.69 -31.60 15.90
C TYR A 302 8.38 -33.10 15.77
N PRO A 303 7.29 -33.60 16.39
CA PRO A 303 7.00 -35.02 16.43
C PRO A 303 6.81 -35.65 15.05
N ASP A 304 6.39 -34.87 14.06
CA ASP A 304 6.22 -35.33 12.66
C ASP A 304 7.54 -35.41 11.88
N LEU A 305 8.59 -34.73 12.34
CA LEU A 305 9.92 -34.69 11.71
C LEU A 305 10.93 -35.55 12.46
N CYS A 306 10.83 -35.64 13.78
CA CYS A 306 11.79 -36.32 14.67
C CYS A 306 11.08 -37.37 15.52
N ASN A 307 11.10 -38.62 15.07
CA ASN A 307 10.64 -39.80 15.81
C ASN A 307 11.38 -41.06 15.34
N GLU A 308 11.20 -42.19 16.02
CA GLU A 308 11.89 -43.45 15.71
C GLU A 308 11.75 -43.85 14.22
N LYS A 309 10.58 -43.65 13.62
CA LYS A 309 10.33 -43.96 12.21
C LYS A 309 11.10 -43.00 11.30
N THR A 310 10.99 -41.69 11.49
CA THR A 310 11.64 -40.70 10.62
C THR A 310 13.16 -40.69 10.78
N ASN A 311 13.70 -41.14 11.92
CA ASN A 311 15.14 -41.27 12.12
C ASN A 311 15.79 -42.22 11.09
N ALA A 312 15.05 -43.25 10.70
CA ALA A 312 15.49 -44.28 9.75
C ALA A 312 15.11 -43.95 8.29
N GLU A 313 14.30 -42.91 8.06
CA GLU A 313 13.97 -42.46 6.70
C GLU A 313 15.19 -41.78 6.04
N PRO A 314 15.28 -41.79 4.70
CA PRO A 314 16.32 -41.08 3.97
C PRO A 314 16.35 -39.59 4.34
N PHE A 315 17.55 -39.03 4.57
CA PHE A 315 17.71 -37.60 4.87
C PHE A 315 17.14 -36.72 3.75
N VAL A 316 17.20 -37.20 2.51
CA VAL A 316 16.59 -36.53 1.34
C VAL A 316 15.10 -36.29 1.55
N ASP A 317 14.36 -37.25 2.10
CA ASP A 317 12.91 -37.10 2.32
C ASP A 317 12.61 -36.05 3.39
N PHE A 318 13.43 -35.97 4.43
CA PHE A 318 13.35 -34.91 5.43
C PHE A 318 13.54 -33.53 4.77
N MET A 319 14.61 -33.32 4.01
CA MET A 319 14.87 -32.02 3.38
C MET A 319 13.80 -31.64 2.34
N MET A 320 13.28 -32.60 1.58
CA MET A 320 12.20 -32.34 0.63
C MET A 320 10.91 -31.88 1.34
N LYS A 321 10.60 -32.41 2.53
CA LYS A 321 9.47 -31.92 3.36
C LYS A 321 9.69 -30.45 3.77
N LEU A 322 10.89 -30.11 4.25
CA LEU A 322 11.23 -28.72 4.64
C LEU A 322 11.14 -27.75 3.44
N TYR A 323 11.66 -28.14 2.27
CA TYR A 323 11.59 -27.31 1.07
C TYR A 323 10.17 -27.09 0.60
N GLN A 324 9.31 -28.12 0.68
CA GLN A 324 7.91 -27.99 0.31
C GLN A 324 7.17 -27.01 1.23
N GLU A 325 7.42 -27.08 2.55
CA GLU A 325 6.79 -26.17 3.51
C GLU A 325 7.15 -24.70 3.22
N HIS A 326 8.43 -24.42 2.98
CA HIS A 326 8.89 -23.09 2.59
C HIS A 326 8.32 -22.65 1.24
N TYR A 327 8.32 -23.54 0.24
CA TYR A 327 7.75 -23.27 -1.08
C TYR A 327 6.27 -22.90 -0.99
N ASP A 328 5.47 -23.66 -0.23
CA ASP A 328 4.03 -23.43 -0.12
C ASP A 328 3.73 -22.10 0.57
N ASN A 329 4.50 -21.75 1.62
CA ASN A 329 4.38 -20.45 2.29
C ASN A 329 4.75 -19.29 1.35
N LEU A 330 5.86 -19.41 0.62
CA LEU A 330 6.26 -18.43 -0.41
C LEU A 330 5.19 -18.29 -1.50
N TYR A 331 4.65 -19.41 -1.99
CA TYR A 331 3.60 -19.42 -3.00
C TYR A 331 2.38 -18.62 -2.54
N ARG A 332 1.91 -18.85 -1.31
CA ARG A 332 0.77 -18.12 -0.73
C ARG A 332 1.03 -16.62 -0.65
N VAL A 333 2.21 -16.23 -0.16
CA VAL A 333 2.57 -14.82 0.04
C VAL A 333 2.76 -14.08 -1.28
N VAL A 334 3.38 -14.70 -2.29
CA VAL A 334 3.77 -14.04 -3.54
C VAL A 334 2.72 -14.18 -4.63
N VAL A 335 2.20 -15.39 -4.87
CA VAL A 335 1.32 -15.65 -6.01
C VAL A 335 -0.03 -14.97 -5.80
N PHE A 336 -0.60 -15.05 -4.60
CA PHE A 336 -1.88 -14.43 -4.26
C PHE A 336 -1.76 -12.98 -3.77
N TYR A 337 -0.59 -12.35 -3.93
CA TYR A 337 -0.37 -10.98 -3.47
C TYR A 337 -1.23 -9.97 -4.23
N MET A 338 -2.00 -9.17 -3.49
CA MET A 338 -2.99 -8.23 -4.03
C MET A 338 -2.49 -6.79 -4.14
N GLY A 339 -1.18 -6.57 -3.97
CA GLY A 339 -0.61 -5.23 -4.05
C GLY A 339 -0.90 -4.38 -2.81
N CYS A 340 -0.24 -3.23 -2.75
CA CYS A 340 -0.52 -2.20 -1.78
C CYS A 340 -0.27 -0.81 -2.38
N VAL A 341 -1.01 0.17 -1.86
CA VAL A 341 -0.85 1.57 -2.30
C VAL A 341 0.47 2.19 -1.82
N ASN A 342 1.07 1.62 -0.78
CA ASN A 342 2.35 2.04 -0.21
C ASN A 342 2.93 0.89 0.60
N ASN A 343 4.15 0.49 0.29
CA ASN A 343 4.90 -0.55 0.99
C ASN A 343 5.49 -0.13 2.35
N GLY A 344 5.04 0.99 2.92
CA GLY A 344 5.61 1.63 4.11
C GLY A 344 6.81 2.55 3.80
N TYR A 345 7.29 2.58 2.56
CA TYR A 345 8.47 3.34 2.13
C TYR A 345 8.22 4.25 0.92
N GLY A 346 6.95 4.48 0.58
CA GLY A 346 6.53 5.44 -0.46
C GLY A 346 6.46 4.85 -1.87
N ILE A 347 6.57 3.53 -2.02
CA ILE A 347 6.45 2.85 -3.31
C ILE A 347 5.14 2.04 -3.33
N PRO A 348 4.23 2.27 -4.30
CA PRO A 348 3.09 1.40 -4.53
C PRO A 348 3.56 0.09 -5.17
N LEU A 349 2.99 -1.03 -4.73
CA LEU A 349 3.27 -2.35 -5.29
C LEU A 349 2.02 -2.87 -6.00
N PRO A 350 2.11 -3.26 -7.28
CA PRO A 350 0.98 -3.85 -7.98
C PRO A 350 0.65 -5.25 -7.42
N PRO A 351 -0.60 -5.73 -7.58
CA PRO A 351 -0.92 -7.14 -7.45
C PRO A 351 -0.03 -8.00 -8.35
N THR A 352 0.29 -9.23 -7.94
CA THR A 352 1.17 -10.12 -8.71
C THR A 352 0.62 -10.39 -10.11
N CYS A 353 -0.69 -10.56 -10.28
CA CYS A 353 -1.30 -10.74 -11.61
C CYS A 353 -0.99 -9.59 -12.57
N LEU A 354 -1.05 -8.34 -12.09
CA LEU A 354 -0.75 -7.17 -12.90
C LEU A 354 0.75 -7.04 -13.17
N ALA A 355 1.59 -7.31 -12.16
CA ALA A 355 3.04 -7.28 -12.32
C ALA A 355 3.52 -8.30 -13.35
N LEU A 356 2.96 -9.51 -13.32
CA LEU A 356 3.22 -10.56 -14.30
C LEU A 356 2.77 -10.12 -15.70
N TYR A 357 1.53 -9.63 -15.83
CA TYR A 357 1.00 -9.15 -17.10
C TYR A 357 1.87 -8.05 -17.73
N GLN A 358 2.43 -7.16 -16.92
CA GLN A 358 3.30 -6.07 -17.38
C GLN A 358 4.70 -6.53 -17.79
N LYS A 359 5.18 -7.67 -17.28
CA LYS A 359 6.58 -8.09 -17.39
C LYS A 359 6.75 -9.51 -17.95
N PRO A 360 6.37 -9.77 -19.22
CA PRO A 360 6.77 -10.99 -19.95
C PRO A 360 8.26 -11.34 -19.83
N SER A 361 9.12 -10.34 -19.71
CA SER A 361 10.58 -10.52 -19.56
C SER A 361 10.98 -11.34 -18.34
N PHE A 362 10.19 -11.37 -17.25
CA PHE A 362 10.53 -12.17 -16.07
C PHE A 362 10.67 -13.65 -16.39
N TYR A 363 9.67 -14.23 -17.07
CA TYR A 363 9.72 -15.64 -17.45
C TYR A 363 10.85 -15.92 -18.45
N ARG A 364 10.98 -15.08 -19.48
CA ARG A 364 12.04 -15.24 -20.50
C ARG A 364 13.45 -15.19 -19.90
N ASN A 365 13.67 -14.32 -18.93
CA ASN A 365 14.96 -14.22 -18.24
C ASN A 365 15.25 -15.47 -17.40
N ILE A 366 14.23 -16.02 -16.73
CA ILE A 366 14.35 -17.26 -15.96
C ILE A 366 14.60 -18.45 -16.90
N GLU A 367 13.83 -18.59 -17.97
CA GLU A 367 14.02 -19.63 -18.99
C GLU A 367 15.42 -19.57 -19.61
N LYS A 368 15.90 -18.36 -19.96
CA LYS A 368 17.26 -18.15 -20.46
C LYS A 368 18.31 -18.58 -19.44
N TRP A 369 18.11 -18.24 -18.17
CA TRP A 369 19.01 -18.65 -17.09
C TRP A 369 19.01 -20.17 -16.91
N VAL A 370 17.84 -20.82 -16.90
CA VAL A 370 17.69 -22.28 -16.79
C VAL A 370 18.39 -23.00 -17.95
N ASN A 371 18.20 -22.51 -19.18
CA ASN A 371 18.90 -23.05 -20.34
C ASN A 371 20.42 -22.93 -20.21
N ASN A 372 20.92 -21.79 -19.70
CA ASN A 372 22.34 -21.62 -19.45
C ASN A 372 22.87 -22.63 -18.40
N GLU A 373 22.15 -22.83 -17.29
CA GLU A 373 22.54 -23.83 -16.28
C GLU A 373 22.54 -25.25 -16.85
N ASN A 374 21.53 -25.62 -17.64
CA ASN A 374 21.46 -26.92 -18.32
C ASN A 374 22.64 -27.13 -19.27
N ASN A 375 23.07 -26.09 -19.97
CA ASN A 375 24.16 -26.15 -20.95
C ASN A 375 25.56 -25.98 -20.33
N THR A 376 25.66 -25.59 -19.06
CA THR A 376 26.94 -25.34 -18.37
C THR A 376 27.08 -26.23 -17.14
N THR A 377 26.43 -25.87 -16.04
CA THR A 377 26.50 -26.58 -14.74
C THR A 377 26.09 -28.04 -14.86
N TYR A 378 25.00 -28.34 -15.58
CA TYR A 378 24.45 -29.70 -15.69
C TYR A 378 24.68 -30.34 -17.06
N ALA A 379 25.64 -29.83 -17.85
CA ALA A 379 25.83 -30.24 -19.24
C ALA A 379 26.07 -31.75 -19.42
N LYS A 380 26.80 -32.36 -18.47
CA LYS A 380 27.22 -33.77 -18.49
C LYS A 380 26.25 -34.72 -17.78
N GLU A 381 25.24 -34.21 -17.07
CA GLU A 381 24.40 -34.98 -16.15
C GLU A 381 22.91 -34.72 -16.45
N ASP A 382 22.38 -35.37 -17.50
CA ASP A 382 21.03 -35.13 -18.02
C ASP A 382 19.92 -35.26 -16.96
N GLU A 383 20.09 -36.18 -16.01
CA GLU A 383 19.11 -36.41 -14.94
C GLU A 383 19.00 -35.25 -13.93
N PHE A 384 19.96 -34.33 -13.92
CA PHE A 384 19.97 -33.13 -13.07
C PHE A 384 19.59 -31.85 -13.83
N LYS A 385 19.36 -31.92 -15.14
CA LYS A 385 18.88 -30.78 -15.91
C LYS A 385 17.47 -30.41 -15.48
N TYR A 386 17.17 -29.13 -15.50
CA TYR A 386 15.81 -28.64 -15.36
C TYR A 386 14.97 -29.07 -16.57
N ASP A 387 13.73 -29.45 -16.31
CA ASP A 387 12.72 -29.69 -17.33
C ASP A 387 12.09 -28.35 -17.74
N LEU A 388 12.29 -27.95 -19.00
CA LEU A 388 11.75 -26.70 -19.54
C LEU A 388 10.22 -26.75 -19.70
N ALA A 389 9.64 -27.92 -19.99
CA ALA A 389 8.20 -28.07 -20.10
C ALA A 389 7.53 -27.94 -18.72
N GLU A 390 8.11 -28.55 -17.69
CA GLU A 390 7.64 -28.36 -16.32
C GLU A 390 7.81 -26.91 -15.84
N LEU A 391 8.90 -26.23 -16.23
CA LEU A 391 9.11 -24.81 -15.96
C LEU A 391 7.95 -23.96 -16.52
N GLN A 392 7.57 -24.20 -17.77
CA GLN A 392 6.48 -23.48 -18.43
C GLN A 392 5.11 -23.80 -17.81
N LYS A 393 4.81 -25.09 -17.57
CA LYS A 393 3.55 -25.51 -16.90
C LYS A 393 3.41 -24.88 -15.53
N ARG A 394 4.50 -24.79 -14.78
CA ARG A 394 4.52 -24.12 -13.48
C ARG A 394 4.31 -22.62 -13.60
N TYR A 395 4.90 -21.99 -14.60
CA TYR A 395 4.64 -20.58 -14.86
C TYR A 395 3.18 -20.32 -15.21
N HIS A 396 2.57 -21.20 -15.99
CA HIS A 396 1.15 -21.15 -16.28
C HIS A 396 0.28 -21.30 -15.02
N GLN A 397 0.65 -22.23 -14.11
CA GLN A 397 -0.01 -22.34 -12.81
C GLN A 397 0.08 -21.05 -12.00
N VAL A 398 1.29 -20.48 -11.86
CA VAL A 398 1.53 -19.22 -11.14
C VAL A 398 0.73 -18.07 -11.76
N TRP A 399 0.74 -17.97 -13.10
CA TRP A 399 -0.04 -16.99 -13.84
C TRP A 399 -1.54 -17.11 -13.54
N ARG A 400 -2.12 -18.29 -13.71
CA ARG A 400 -3.53 -18.57 -13.42
C ARG A 400 -3.88 -18.22 -11.97
N ASP A 401 -3.09 -18.71 -11.04
CA ASP A 401 -3.37 -18.63 -9.61
C ASP A 401 -3.24 -17.17 -9.12
N ALA A 402 -2.37 -16.36 -9.72
CA ALA A 402 -2.26 -14.94 -9.40
C ALA A 402 -3.54 -14.14 -9.70
N PHE A 403 -4.33 -14.54 -10.70
CA PHE A 403 -5.63 -13.93 -10.99
C PHE A 403 -6.76 -14.45 -10.08
N ALA A 404 -6.54 -15.52 -9.32
CA ALA A 404 -7.60 -16.16 -8.53
C ALA A 404 -8.26 -15.23 -7.51
N PRO A 405 -7.52 -14.40 -6.73
CA PRO A 405 -8.17 -13.53 -5.75
C PRO A 405 -9.06 -12.46 -6.40
N THR A 406 -8.63 -11.89 -7.53
CA THR A 406 -9.44 -10.89 -8.25
C THR A 406 -10.69 -11.51 -8.85
N LEU A 407 -10.57 -12.68 -9.49
CA LEU A 407 -11.71 -13.42 -10.03
C LEU A 407 -12.68 -13.89 -8.95
N LYS A 408 -12.16 -14.32 -7.78
CA LYS A 408 -12.95 -14.64 -6.60
C LYS A 408 -13.83 -13.46 -6.20
N GLU A 409 -13.25 -12.27 -6.04
CA GLU A 409 -14.00 -11.08 -5.64
C GLU A 409 -15.07 -10.69 -6.67
N LEU A 410 -14.80 -10.82 -7.97
CA LEU A 410 -15.81 -10.58 -9.00
C LEU A 410 -16.95 -11.59 -8.93
N LEU A 411 -16.63 -12.88 -8.78
CA LEU A 411 -17.63 -13.91 -8.70
C LEU A 411 -18.45 -13.75 -7.40
N HIS A 412 -17.82 -13.52 -6.25
CA HIS A 412 -18.52 -13.24 -4.98
C HIS A 412 -19.41 -11.99 -5.08
N SER A 413 -18.96 -10.95 -5.78
CA SER A 413 -19.76 -9.75 -6.03
C SER A 413 -21.00 -10.05 -6.88
N SER A 414 -20.93 -10.97 -7.85
CA SER A 414 -22.11 -11.39 -8.62
C SER A 414 -23.17 -12.08 -7.74
N TYR A 415 -22.75 -12.91 -6.79
CA TYR A 415 -23.63 -13.54 -5.81
C TYR A 415 -24.24 -12.51 -4.84
N ARG A 416 -23.45 -11.55 -4.35
CA ARG A 416 -23.95 -10.46 -3.49
C ARG A 416 -25.01 -9.64 -4.20
N LEU A 417 -24.73 -9.19 -5.42
CA LEU A 417 -25.69 -8.43 -6.22
C LEU A 417 -26.96 -9.25 -6.51
N THR A 418 -26.83 -10.56 -6.76
CA THR A 418 -27.98 -11.47 -6.92
C THR A 418 -28.83 -11.52 -5.65
N ASN A 419 -28.21 -11.66 -4.47
CA ASN A 419 -28.92 -11.59 -3.19
C ASN A 419 -29.62 -10.24 -2.97
N THR A 420 -28.97 -9.13 -3.33
CA THR A 420 -29.58 -7.79 -3.25
C THR A 420 -30.80 -7.67 -4.16
N LEU A 421 -30.76 -8.22 -5.37
CA LEU A 421 -31.92 -8.24 -6.27
C LEU A 421 -33.01 -9.19 -5.78
N LEU A 422 -32.67 -10.36 -5.23
CA LEU A 422 -33.63 -11.28 -4.61
C LEU A 422 -34.41 -10.58 -3.49
N GLN A 423 -33.73 -9.89 -2.58
CA GLN A 423 -34.38 -9.13 -1.51
C GLN A 423 -35.35 -8.06 -2.04
N LYS A 424 -35.03 -7.42 -3.16
CA LYS A 424 -35.89 -6.42 -3.81
C LYS A 424 -37.06 -7.01 -4.59
N THR A 425 -37.02 -8.31 -4.90
CA THR A 425 -37.98 -8.97 -5.79
C THR A 425 -38.81 -10.05 -5.11
N THR A 426 -38.54 -10.39 -3.85
CA THR A 426 -39.28 -11.41 -3.07
C THR A 426 -39.97 -10.78 -1.85
N ASN A 427 -41.10 -11.35 -1.42
CA ASN A 427 -41.76 -10.97 -0.18
C ASN A 427 -41.01 -11.51 1.07
N PRO A 428 -41.15 -10.88 2.25
CA PRO A 428 -40.65 -11.44 3.50
C PRO A 428 -41.31 -12.79 3.84
N PRO A 429 -40.55 -13.78 4.36
CA PRO A 429 -39.10 -13.77 4.57
C PRO A 429 -38.35 -13.88 3.23
N HIS A 430 -37.41 -12.96 3.00
CA HIS A 430 -36.70 -12.86 1.73
C HIS A 430 -35.88 -14.12 1.45
N VAL A 431 -35.79 -14.48 0.17
CA VAL A 431 -34.93 -15.57 -0.29
C VAL A 431 -33.49 -15.10 -0.23
N GLN A 432 -32.62 -15.93 0.34
CA GLN A 432 -31.19 -15.65 0.40
C GLN A 432 -30.42 -16.88 -0.07
N ILE A 433 -29.44 -16.66 -0.93
CA ILE A 433 -28.46 -17.67 -1.32
C ILE A 433 -27.59 -17.95 -0.08
N SER A 434 -27.29 -19.24 0.14
CA SER A 434 -26.41 -19.67 1.23
C SER A 434 -25.09 -18.90 1.27
N GLU A 435 -24.56 -18.73 2.47
CA GLU A 435 -23.26 -18.10 2.67
C GLU A 435 -22.16 -18.87 1.94
N ILE A 436 -21.28 -18.13 1.26
CA ILE A 436 -20.15 -18.69 0.54
C ILE A 436 -19.02 -18.92 1.54
N ILE A 437 -18.68 -20.19 1.77
CA ILE A 437 -17.58 -20.58 2.64
C ILE A 437 -16.37 -20.88 1.75
N SER A 438 -15.26 -20.15 1.97
CA SER A 438 -14.02 -20.27 1.19
C SER A 438 -12.79 -20.20 2.09
N LYS A 439 -11.68 -20.81 1.65
CA LYS A 439 -10.38 -20.65 2.33
C LYS A 439 -9.83 -19.25 2.11
N LYS A 440 -9.00 -18.80 3.04
CA LYS A 440 -8.20 -17.57 2.90
C LYS A 440 -6.86 -17.90 2.26
N VAL A 441 -6.23 -16.90 1.64
CA VAL A 441 -4.87 -17.03 1.10
C VAL A 441 -3.82 -17.34 2.17
N THR A 442 -4.14 -17.05 3.43
CA THR A 442 -3.31 -17.32 4.62
C THR A 442 -3.58 -18.69 5.25
N ASP A 443 -4.49 -19.50 4.71
CA ASP A 443 -4.72 -20.86 5.23
C ASP A 443 -3.56 -21.78 4.82
N ASP A 444 -2.88 -22.37 5.80
CA ASP A 444 -1.80 -23.34 5.54
C ASP A 444 -2.32 -24.65 4.92
N SER A 445 -3.61 -24.93 5.06
CA SER A 445 -4.26 -26.07 4.41
C SER A 445 -4.63 -25.83 2.94
N LEU A 446 -4.34 -24.65 2.38
CA LEU A 446 -4.65 -24.30 0.99
C LEU A 446 -3.76 -25.10 0.04
N THR A 447 -4.37 -26.02 -0.71
CA THR A 447 -3.65 -26.92 -1.65
C THR A 447 -3.93 -26.61 -3.12
N SER A 448 -4.99 -25.86 -3.39
CA SER A 448 -5.37 -25.44 -4.74
C SER A 448 -6.03 -24.06 -4.73
N ALA A 449 -5.76 -23.25 -5.77
CA ALA A 449 -6.42 -21.96 -5.95
C ALA A 449 -7.94 -22.07 -6.06
N TRP A 450 -8.49 -23.21 -6.48
CA TRP A 450 -9.94 -23.45 -6.52
C TRP A 450 -10.59 -23.33 -5.13
N GLU A 451 -9.89 -23.71 -4.06
CA GLU A 451 -10.42 -23.65 -2.70
C GLU A 451 -10.65 -22.21 -2.21
N LEU A 452 -10.02 -21.21 -2.86
CA LEU A 452 -10.26 -19.79 -2.60
C LEU A 452 -11.65 -19.34 -3.05
N PHE A 453 -12.23 -19.98 -4.08
CA PHE A 453 -13.55 -19.62 -4.58
C PHE A 453 -14.66 -20.11 -3.65
N GLY A 454 -14.44 -21.25 -2.98
CA GLY A 454 -15.36 -21.83 -1.99
C GLY A 454 -16.40 -22.77 -2.59
N ASN A 455 -17.47 -23.00 -1.83
CA ASN A 455 -18.55 -23.94 -2.20
C ASN A 455 -19.44 -23.46 -3.36
N MET A 456 -19.44 -22.15 -3.69
CA MET A 456 -20.14 -21.49 -4.80
C MET A 456 -21.38 -22.26 -5.30
N PRO A 457 -22.54 -22.12 -4.61
CA PRO A 457 -23.72 -22.92 -4.93
C PRO A 457 -24.28 -22.56 -6.30
N GLU A 458 -24.74 -23.56 -7.04
CA GLU A 458 -25.44 -23.33 -8.29
C GLU A 458 -26.83 -22.75 -8.03
N LEU A 459 -27.19 -21.72 -8.78
CA LEU A 459 -28.45 -21.00 -8.61
C LEU A 459 -29.50 -21.61 -9.54
N THR A 460 -30.49 -22.32 -9.00
CA THR A 460 -31.55 -22.91 -9.82
C THR A 460 -32.52 -21.84 -10.29
N VAL A 461 -32.60 -21.64 -11.62
CA VAL A 461 -33.43 -20.59 -12.23
C VAL A 461 -34.90 -20.82 -11.88
N GLU A 462 -35.38 -22.06 -11.95
CA GLU A 462 -36.75 -22.44 -11.66
C GLU A 462 -37.12 -22.11 -10.20
N THR A 463 -36.26 -22.50 -9.25
CA THR A 463 -36.46 -22.24 -7.82
C THR A 463 -36.45 -20.75 -7.49
N ILE A 464 -35.64 -19.96 -8.20
CA ILE A 464 -35.58 -18.51 -8.01
C ILE A 464 -36.84 -17.87 -8.62
N GLU A 465 -37.21 -18.26 -9.83
CA GLU A 465 -38.35 -17.70 -10.56
C GLU A 465 -39.68 -17.90 -9.83
N GLU A 466 -39.89 -19.07 -9.21
CA GLU A 466 -41.08 -19.37 -8.38
C GLU A 466 -41.25 -18.42 -7.18
N LYS A 467 -40.17 -17.81 -6.71
CA LYS A 467 -40.16 -16.98 -5.50
C LYS A 467 -40.24 -15.48 -5.79
N ILE A 468 -40.17 -15.09 -7.07
CA ILE A 468 -40.27 -13.69 -7.49
C ILE A 468 -41.72 -13.21 -7.29
N SER A 469 -41.89 -12.15 -6.50
CA SER A 469 -43.20 -11.55 -6.17
C SER A 469 -43.48 -10.24 -6.91
N VAL A 470 -42.57 -9.78 -7.78
CA VAL A 470 -42.81 -8.63 -8.67
C VAL A 470 -43.52 -9.06 -9.96
N ASP A 471 -44.16 -8.10 -10.64
CA ASP A 471 -44.88 -8.34 -11.89
C ASP A 471 -44.01 -9.00 -12.96
N LYS A 472 -44.65 -9.77 -13.85
CA LYS A 472 -43.96 -10.47 -14.95
C LYS A 472 -43.24 -9.51 -15.91
N ASP A 473 -43.77 -8.30 -16.07
CA ASP A 473 -43.20 -7.25 -16.93
C ASP A 473 -42.22 -6.33 -16.18
N SER A 474 -41.83 -6.69 -14.95
CA SER A 474 -40.90 -5.90 -14.15
C SER A 474 -39.46 -6.06 -14.65
N ASN A 475 -38.82 -4.93 -15.00
CA ASN A 475 -37.39 -4.93 -15.34
C ASN A 475 -36.50 -5.54 -14.24
N LEU A 476 -36.95 -5.56 -12.97
CA LEU A 476 -36.20 -6.20 -11.88
C LEU A 476 -36.25 -7.72 -11.93
N ARG A 477 -37.35 -8.30 -12.43
CA ARG A 477 -37.45 -9.74 -12.72
C ARG A 477 -36.45 -10.11 -13.79
N ASP A 478 -36.45 -9.38 -14.91
CA ASP A 478 -35.54 -9.62 -16.04
C ASP A 478 -34.07 -9.47 -15.62
N ALA A 479 -33.75 -8.41 -14.86
CA ALA A 479 -32.41 -8.21 -14.33
C ALA A 479 -31.95 -9.36 -13.43
N LEU A 480 -32.81 -9.84 -12.53
CA LEU A 480 -32.49 -10.95 -11.64
C LEU A 480 -32.25 -12.24 -12.42
N LEU A 481 -33.14 -12.62 -13.34
CA LEU A 481 -32.99 -13.86 -14.12
C LEU A 481 -31.73 -13.83 -14.99
N ALA A 482 -31.45 -12.70 -15.64
CA ALA A 482 -30.23 -12.52 -16.42
C ALA A 482 -28.97 -12.58 -15.54
N LEU A 483 -29.01 -12.01 -14.33
CA LEU A 483 -27.88 -12.05 -13.40
C LEU A 483 -27.65 -13.45 -12.81
N VAL A 484 -28.72 -14.21 -12.56
CA VAL A 484 -28.62 -15.63 -12.15
C VAL A 484 -27.93 -16.45 -13.24
N ALA A 485 -28.35 -16.29 -14.50
CA ALA A 485 -27.74 -16.96 -15.65
C ALA A 485 -26.26 -16.56 -15.81
N PHE A 486 -25.96 -15.26 -15.74
CA PHE A 486 -24.59 -14.73 -15.74
C PHE A 486 -23.73 -15.36 -14.64
N THR A 487 -24.24 -15.41 -13.41
CA THR A 487 -23.51 -15.92 -12.24
C THR A 487 -23.20 -17.41 -12.37
N ASN A 488 -24.16 -18.22 -12.82
CA ASN A 488 -23.96 -19.66 -13.06
C ASN A 488 -22.95 -19.92 -14.18
N GLU A 489 -23.04 -19.18 -15.29
CA GLU A 489 -22.12 -19.32 -16.41
C GLU A 489 -20.72 -18.88 -16.00
N PHE A 490 -20.58 -17.77 -15.27
CA PHE A 490 -19.29 -17.31 -14.74
C PHE A 490 -18.66 -18.33 -13.79
N ARG A 491 -19.45 -18.90 -12.88
CA ARG A 491 -19.02 -19.98 -11.99
C ARG A 491 -18.53 -21.19 -12.79
N ALA A 492 -19.27 -21.64 -13.79
CA ALA A 492 -18.92 -22.81 -14.60
C ALA A 492 -17.59 -22.59 -15.33
N ILE A 493 -17.44 -21.45 -16.02
CA ILE A 493 -16.21 -21.06 -16.72
C ILE A 493 -15.01 -21.08 -15.77
N THR A 494 -15.18 -20.51 -14.57
CA THR A 494 -14.12 -20.45 -13.55
C THR A 494 -13.77 -21.84 -13.03
N LYS A 495 -14.77 -22.65 -12.70
CA LYS A 495 -14.59 -24.02 -12.18
C LYS A 495 -13.83 -24.89 -13.16
N ASP A 496 -14.23 -24.89 -14.43
CA ASP A 496 -13.65 -25.74 -15.47
C ASP A 496 -12.14 -25.50 -15.64
N TYR A 497 -11.69 -24.26 -15.45
CA TYR A 497 -10.28 -23.88 -15.58
C TYR A 497 -9.47 -24.06 -14.29
N TYR A 498 -10.01 -23.66 -13.13
CA TYR A 498 -9.27 -23.69 -11.86
C TYR A 498 -9.22 -25.06 -11.18
N ILE A 499 -10.09 -26.01 -11.56
CA ILE A 499 -10.02 -27.39 -11.04
C ILE A 499 -8.89 -28.21 -11.68
N LYS A 500 -8.37 -27.79 -12.84
CA LYS A 500 -7.31 -28.51 -13.56
C LYS A 500 -6.02 -28.54 -12.73
N GLU A 501 -5.44 -29.71 -12.59
CA GLU A 501 -4.11 -29.87 -11.98
C GLU A 501 -3.02 -29.34 -12.94
N ARG A 502 -1.87 -28.90 -12.39
CA ARG A 502 -0.75 -28.36 -13.20
C ARG A 502 -0.35 -29.29 -14.35
N LYS A 503 -0.34 -30.60 -14.10
CA LYS A 503 0.09 -31.59 -15.11
C LYS A 503 -0.77 -31.59 -16.37
N ASP A 504 -2.06 -31.24 -16.21
CA ASP A 504 -3.11 -31.24 -17.25
C ASP A 504 -3.40 -29.84 -17.79
N LEU A 505 -2.74 -28.81 -17.24
CA LEU A 505 -2.96 -27.41 -17.61
C LEU A 505 -2.20 -27.08 -18.92
N THR A 506 -2.94 -26.54 -19.91
CA THR A 506 -2.40 -26.22 -21.24
C THR A 506 -2.69 -24.78 -21.66
N GLU A 507 -1.87 -24.23 -22.57
CA GLU A 507 -2.09 -22.90 -23.14
C GLU A 507 -3.48 -22.73 -23.77
N GLU A 508 -3.97 -23.78 -24.43
CA GLU A 508 -5.31 -23.85 -25.01
C GLU A 508 -6.41 -23.70 -23.96
N ASP A 509 -6.25 -24.29 -22.78
CA ASP A 509 -7.21 -24.14 -21.68
C ASP A 509 -7.37 -22.69 -21.24
N ASN A 510 -6.26 -21.94 -21.20
CA ASN A 510 -6.29 -20.53 -20.85
C ASN A 510 -6.93 -19.69 -21.95
N LEU A 511 -6.63 -19.97 -23.22
CA LEU A 511 -7.24 -19.27 -24.34
C LEU A 511 -8.75 -19.50 -24.38
N GLU A 512 -9.20 -20.74 -24.14
CA GLU A 512 -10.61 -21.07 -23.99
C GLU A 512 -11.24 -20.31 -22.81
N PHE A 513 -10.57 -20.29 -21.65
CA PHE A 513 -11.02 -19.54 -20.48
C PHE A 513 -11.18 -18.04 -20.76
N SER A 514 -10.15 -17.39 -21.30
CA SER A 514 -10.17 -15.97 -21.69
C SER A 514 -11.33 -15.67 -22.66
N THR A 515 -11.47 -16.50 -23.71
CA THR A 515 -12.54 -16.36 -24.71
C THR A 515 -13.93 -16.49 -24.09
N LYS A 516 -14.13 -17.49 -23.22
CA LYS A 516 -15.41 -17.68 -22.51
C LYS A 516 -15.75 -16.49 -21.60
N LEU A 517 -14.77 -15.88 -20.93
CA LEU A 517 -15.00 -14.66 -20.14
C LEU A 517 -15.40 -13.47 -21.01
N THR A 518 -14.76 -13.30 -22.18
CA THR A 518 -15.14 -12.26 -23.16
C THR A 518 -16.57 -12.46 -23.66
N LEU A 519 -16.94 -13.68 -24.02
CA LEU A 519 -18.29 -14.03 -24.47
C LEU A 519 -19.33 -13.83 -23.36
N LEU A 520 -19.01 -14.19 -22.12
CA LEU A 520 -19.83 -13.93 -20.95
C LEU A 520 -20.13 -12.43 -20.79
N HIS A 521 -19.11 -11.57 -20.88
CA HIS A 521 -19.30 -10.12 -20.85
C HIS A 521 -20.21 -9.65 -21.99
N GLN A 522 -19.91 -10.05 -23.24
CA GLN A 522 -20.66 -9.62 -24.42
C GLN A 522 -22.14 -10.05 -24.37
N LYS A 523 -22.41 -11.26 -23.89
CA LYS A 523 -23.74 -11.86 -23.82
C LYS A 523 -24.66 -11.14 -22.82
N TYR A 524 -24.17 -10.78 -21.63
CA TYR A 524 -25.03 -10.30 -20.55
C TYR A 524 -24.94 -8.80 -20.26
N ASN A 525 -23.83 -8.13 -20.61
CA ASN A 525 -23.56 -6.76 -20.17
C ASN A 525 -24.67 -5.76 -20.56
N LEU A 526 -25.10 -5.77 -21.82
CA LEU A 526 -26.08 -4.80 -22.32
C LEU A 526 -27.46 -5.02 -21.71
N ASP A 527 -27.91 -6.27 -21.65
CA ASP A 527 -29.27 -6.62 -21.24
C ASP A 527 -29.47 -6.39 -19.74
N ILE A 528 -28.50 -6.79 -18.90
CA ILE A 528 -28.55 -6.53 -17.46
C ILE A 528 -28.49 -5.02 -17.18
N ARG A 529 -27.65 -4.25 -17.90
CA ARG A 529 -27.58 -2.78 -17.73
C ARG A 529 -28.90 -2.09 -18.11
N LYS A 530 -29.53 -2.50 -19.21
CA LYS A 530 -30.84 -1.98 -19.62
C LYS A 530 -31.91 -2.26 -18.57
N ALA A 531 -31.94 -3.49 -18.04
CA ALA A 531 -32.91 -3.89 -17.02
C ALA A 531 -32.69 -3.14 -15.68
N LEU A 532 -31.43 -2.88 -15.31
CA LEU A 532 -31.09 -2.18 -14.06
C LEU A 532 -31.10 -0.65 -14.15
N ALA A 533 -31.33 -0.05 -15.32
CA ALA A 533 -31.14 1.39 -15.55
C ALA A 533 -31.88 2.30 -14.55
N ASN A 534 -33.02 1.86 -14.03
CA ASN A 534 -33.84 2.61 -13.07
C ASN A 534 -33.54 2.28 -11.60
N THR A 535 -32.53 1.45 -11.33
CA THR A 535 -32.06 1.08 -9.98
C THR A 535 -30.59 1.45 -9.80
N THR A 536 -30.34 2.74 -9.56
CA THR A 536 -29.00 3.34 -9.57
C THR A 536 -27.93 2.57 -8.78
N PRO A 537 -28.17 2.08 -7.54
CA PRO A 537 -27.14 1.33 -6.81
C PRO A 537 -26.76 -0.01 -7.46
N CYS A 538 -27.76 -0.81 -7.88
CA CYS A 538 -27.52 -2.11 -8.51
C CYS A 538 -26.91 -1.96 -9.90
N ALA A 539 -27.29 -0.92 -10.64
CA ALA A 539 -26.71 -0.60 -11.94
C ALA A 539 -25.22 -0.24 -11.84
N VAL A 540 -24.83 0.56 -10.82
CA VAL A 540 -23.43 0.92 -10.57
C VAL A 540 -22.62 -0.31 -10.16
N GLU A 541 -23.15 -1.16 -9.27
CA GLU A 541 -22.48 -2.39 -8.84
C GLU A 541 -22.24 -3.34 -10.02
N PHE A 542 -23.26 -3.58 -10.85
CA PHE A 542 -23.11 -4.38 -12.06
C PHE A 542 -22.17 -3.75 -13.09
N HIS A 543 -22.20 -2.41 -13.24
CA HIS A 543 -21.27 -1.70 -14.12
C HIS A 543 -19.81 -2.01 -13.73
N ASN A 544 -19.48 -1.86 -12.44
CA ASN A 544 -18.14 -2.14 -11.93
C ASN A 544 -17.74 -3.59 -12.15
N LEU A 545 -18.64 -4.53 -11.86
CA LEU A 545 -18.42 -5.96 -12.09
C LEU A 545 -18.11 -6.26 -13.56
N SER A 546 -18.97 -5.77 -14.46
CA SER A 546 -18.86 -5.99 -15.91
C SER A 546 -17.60 -5.36 -16.49
N SER A 547 -17.25 -4.14 -16.08
CA SER A 547 -16.03 -3.44 -16.52
C SER A 547 -14.78 -4.19 -16.06
N SER A 548 -14.74 -4.65 -14.81
CA SER A 548 -13.62 -5.46 -14.30
C SER A 548 -13.52 -6.83 -14.98
N LEU A 549 -14.65 -7.49 -15.26
CA LEU A 549 -14.67 -8.74 -16.00
C LEU A 549 -14.08 -8.58 -17.41
N LYS A 550 -14.44 -7.50 -18.12
CA LYS A 550 -13.88 -7.20 -19.45
C LYS A 550 -12.37 -7.07 -19.38
N LEU A 551 -11.88 -6.28 -18.43
CA LEU A 551 -10.45 -6.05 -18.24
C LEU A 551 -9.70 -7.36 -17.94
N ILE A 552 -10.22 -8.19 -17.03
CA ILE A 552 -9.59 -9.47 -16.69
C ILE A 552 -9.61 -10.42 -17.88
N ALA A 553 -10.71 -10.50 -18.64
CA ALA A 553 -10.80 -11.37 -19.81
C ALA A 553 -9.70 -11.09 -20.83
N GLU A 554 -9.32 -9.82 -21.00
CA GLU A 554 -8.20 -9.39 -21.84
C GLU A 554 -6.84 -9.74 -21.20
N GLN A 555 -6.68 -9.48 -19.89
CA GLN A 555 -5.40 -9.63 -19.19
C GLN A 555 -5.00 -11.08 -18.93
N VAL A 556 -5.93 -12.02 -18.78
CA VAL A 556 -5.61 -13.41 -18.42
C VAL A 556 -5.01 -14.23 -19.56
N ASN A 557 -4.95 -13.69 -20.78
CA ASN A 557 -4.48 -14.38 -21.98
C ASN A 557 -2.98 -14.70 -21.90
N PHE A 558 -2.68 -15.91 -21.46
CA PHE A 558 -1.35 -16.44 -21.22
C PHE A 558 -0.54 -16.66 -22.52
N PRO A 559 -1.11 -17.22 -23.61
CA PRO A 559 -0.38 -17.32 -24.88
C PRO A 559 0.05 -15.95 -25.44
N LEU A 560 -0.83 -14.94 -25.33
CA LEU A 560 -0.48 -13.56 -25.71
C LEU A 560 0.66 -13.03 -24.83
N HIS A 561 0.59 -13.28 -23.53
CA HIS A 561 1.65 -12.93 -22.58
C HIS A 561 3.02 -13.51 -22.97
N LEU A 562 3.08 -14.80 -23.28
CA LEU A 562 4.34 -15.46 -23.67
C LEU A 562 4.96 -14.89 -24.96
N THR A 563 4.15 -14.31 -25.84
CA THR A 563 4.57 -13.85 -27.18
C THR A 563 4.78 -12.33 -27.30
N THR A 564 4.53 -11.57 -26.24
CA THR A 564 4.56 -10.08 -26.26
C THR A 564 5.75 -9.50 -25.48
N THR A 565 6.17 -8.26 -25.72
CA THR A 565 7.23 -7.60 -24.93
C THR A 565 6.66 -6.75 -23.79
N ASP A 566 7.49 -6.39 -22.82
CA ASP A 566 7.11 -5.52 -21.69
C ASP A 566 6.55 -4.17 -22.22
N GLU A 567 7.19 -3.59 -23.24
CA GLU A 567 6.79 -2.32 -23.83
C GLU A 567 5.41 -2.41 -24.49
N LEU A 568 5.16 -3.48 -25.25
CA LEU A 568 3.86 -3.70 -25.90
C LEU A 568 2.74 -3.95 -24.89
N MET A 569 3.03 -4.62 -23.76
CA MET A 569 2.07 -4.79 -22.67
C MET A 569 1.75 -3.47 -21.96
N GLU A 570 2.76 -2.62 -21.78
CA GLU A 570 2.58 -1.28 -21.23
C GLU A 570 1.74 -0.39 -22.17
N GLU A 571 2.01 -0.42 -23.48
CA GLU A 571 1.20 0.26 -24.49
C GLU A 571 -0.25 -0.24 -24.50
N ALA A 572 -0.47 -1.55 -24.39
CA ALA A 572 -1.81 -2.14 -24.30
C ALA A 572 -2.58 -1.60 -23.08
N LEU A 573 -1.95 -1.53 -21.90
CA LEU A 573 -2.56 -0.94 -20.70
C LEU A 573 -2.88 0.54 -20.87
N LEU A 574 -1.99 1.30 -21.52
CA LEU A 574 -2.23 2.71 -21.82
C LEU A 574 -3.38 2.88 -22.83
N SER A 575 -3.55 1.94 -23.76
CA SER A 575 -4.65 1.95 -24.72
C SER A 575 -6.00 1.64 -24.09
N VAL A 576 -6.07 0.69 -23.15
CA VAL A 576 -7.28 0.43 -22.34
C VAL A 576 -7.58 1.61 -21.40
N LYS A 577 -6.55 2.31 -20.93
CA LYS A 577 -6.69 3.58 -20.19
C LYS A 577 -7.10 4.77 -21.06
N LYS A 578 -7.03 4.72 -22.41
CA LYS A 578 -7.55 5.80 -23.26
C LYS A 578 -9.09 5.84 -23.31
N ASP A 579 -9.76 4.79 -22.88
CA ASP A 579 -11.21 4.81 -22.62
C ASP A 579 -11.57 5.56 -21.31
N VAL A 580 -10.56 5.94 -20.51
CA VAL A 580 -10.72 6.78 -19.33
C VAL A 580 -10.74 8.25 -19.77
N LEU A 581 -11.82 8.96 -19.43
CA LEU A 581 -11.97 10.38 -19.75
C LEU A 581 -10.74 11.17 -19.29
N PRO A 582 -10.26 12.15 -20.08
CA PRO A 582 -9.08 12.91 -19.72
C PRO A 582 -9.29 13.62 -18.38
N PHE A 583 -8.23 13.84 -17.61
CA PHE A 583 -8.34 14.46 -16.29
C PHE A 583 -8.93 15.89 -16.32
N THR A 584 -8.96 16.50 -17.50
CA THR A 584 -9.57 17.80 -17.78
C THR A 584 -11.06 17.73 -18.09
N HIS A 585 -11.66 16.54 -18.22
CA HIS A 585 -13.08 16.36 -18.51
C HIS A 585 -13.95 16.81 -17.33
N ASP A 586 -15.09 17.44 -17.62
CA ASP A 586 -15.95 18.06 -16.60
C ASP A 586 -16.46 17.07 -15.55
N ASP A 587 -16.83 15.85 -15.95
CA ASP A 587 -17.30 14.84 -15.00
C ASP A 587 -16.19 14.32 -14.08
N VAL A 588 -14.96 14.23 -14.59
CA VAL A 588 -13.78 13.88 -13.77
C VAL A 588 -13.48 15.01 -12.78
N LYS A 589 -13.58 16.27 -13.22
CA LYS A 589 -13.42 17.44 -12.34
C LYS A 589 -14.48 17.47 -11.24
N LYS A 590 -15.75 17.23 -11.57
CA LYS A 590 -16.85 17.15 -10.58
C LYS A 590 -16.60 16.04 -9.57
N GLN A 591 -16.26 14.83 -10.04
CA GLN A 591 -15.90 13.71 -9.19
C GLN A 591 -14.74 14.08 -8.26
N TYR A 592 -13.69 14.71 -8.80
CA TYR A 592 -12.56 15.15 -8.02
C TYR A 592 -12.95 16.17 -6.93
N HIS A 593 -13.74 17.19 -7.27
CA HIS A 593 -14.21 18.17 -6.29
C HIS A 593 -14.97 17.48 -5.16
N ASP A 594 -15.90 16.58 -5.49
CA ASP A 594 -16.67 15.84 -4.50
C ASP A 594 -15.80 14.95 -3.64
N SER A 595 -14.92 14.15 -4.25
CA SER A 595 -14.00 13.26 -3.54
C SER A 595 -13.06 14.03 -2.62
N LEU A 596 -12.50 15.17 -3.05
CA LEU A 596 -11.60 15.98 -2.21
C LEU A 596 -12.28 16.48 -0.93
N PHE A 597 -13.49 17.00 -1.03
CA PHE A 597 -14.20 17.53 0.13
C PHE A 597 -14.86 16.43 0.97
N ILE A 598 -15.32 15.33 0.37
CA ILE A 598 -15.80 14.17 1.15
C ILE A 598 -14.66 13.56 1.95
N TRP A 599 -13.49 13.40 1.34
CA TRP A 599 -12.28 12.93 2.02
C TRP A 599 -11.88 13.88 3.15
N ALA A 600 -11.81 15.19 2.88
CA ALA A 600 -11.48 16.14 3.94
C ALA A 600 -12.50 16.10 5.10
N LYS A 601 -13.77 15.77 4.84
CA LYS A 601 -14.80 15.57 5.87
C LYS A 601 -14.58 14.31 6.72
N SER A 602 -14.02 13.24 6.15
CA SER A 602 -13.79 11.98 6.88
C SER A 602 -12.59 12.04 7.83
N LEU A 603 -11.65 12.95 7.58
CA LEU A 603 -10.47 13.13 8.42
C LEU A 603 -10.80 13.73 9.78
N ARG A 604 -10.05 13.31 10.80
CA ARG A 604 -10.03 14.02 12.09
C ARG A 604 -9.39 15.39 11.92
N SER A 605 -9.78 16.34 12.77
CA SER A 605 -9.30 17.72 12.65
C SER A 605 -7.78 17.82 12.78
N GLU A 606 -7.15 16.98 13.59
CA GLU A 606 -5.69 16.92 13.77
C GLU A 606 -4.97 16.34 12.54
N GLU A 607 -5.62 15.45 11.80
CA GLU A 607 -5.03 14.80 10.61
C GLU A 607 -4.96 15.76 9.44
N LEU A 608 -6.05 16.46 9.15
CA LEU A 608 -6.06 17.50 8.12
C LEU A 608 -5.08 18.63 8.46
N GLU A 609 -5.01 19.02 9.74
CA GLU A 609 -4.05 20.02 10.22
C GLU A 609 -2.61 19.57 9.97
N ARG A 610 -2.27 18.34 10.33
CA ARG A 610 -0.94 17.77 10.10
C ARG A 610 -0.55 17.80 8.62
N TYR A 611 -1.45 17.38 7.72
CA TYR A 611 -1.15 17.37 6.29
C TYR A 611 -0.93 18.78 5.71
N VAL A 612 -1.79 19.74 6.09
CA VAL A 612 -1.65 21.12 5.61
C VAL A 612 -0.41 21.79 6.20
N MET A 613 -0.10 21.56 7.48
CA MET A 613 1.13 22.07 8.12
C MET A 613 2.38 21.51 7.44
N GLU A 614 2.40 20.21 7.14
CA GLU A 614 3.53 19.58 6.45
C GLU A 614 3.77 20.19 5.06
N ILE A 615 2.71 20.44 4.29
CA ILE A 615 2.81 21.12 2.99
C ILE A 615 3.36 22.54 3.17
N ILE A 616 2.87 23.28 4.17
CA ILE A 616 3.34 24.63 4.45
C ILE A 616 4.83 24.63 4.81
N ASP A 617 5.24 23.76 5.73
CA ASP A 617 6.59 23.75 6.29
C ASP A 617 7.62 23.19 5.31
N LYS A 618 7.27 22.15 4.56
CA LYS A 618 8.21 21.50 3.62
C LYS A 618 8.23 22.11 2.23
N LYS A 619 7.11 22.65 1.75
CA LYS A 619 6.96 23.09 0.35
C LYS A 619 6.69 24.59 0.18
N TYR A 620 6.09 25.24 1.18
CA TYR A 620 5.72 26.66 1.11
C TYR A 620 6.63 27.61 1.92
N ALA A 621 7.49 27.11 2.80
CA ALA A 621 8.45 27.95 3.53
C ALA A 621 9.40 28.68 2.54
N PRO A 622 9.64 29.99 2.70
CA PRO A 622 10.60 30.71 1.87
C PRO A 622 12.04 30.37 2.27
N LEU A 623 12.95 30.26 1.28
CA LEU A 623 14.39 30.08 1.52
C LEU A 623 15.03 31.24 2.31
N LEU A 624 14.45 32.44 2.25
CA LEU A 624 14.86 33.63 3.01
C LEU A 624 13.61 34.40 3.47
N SER A 625 13.44 34.57 4.78
CA SER A 625 12.23 35.16 5.39
C SER A 625 12.04 36.65 5.09
N ALA A 626 13.12 37.40 4.87
CA ALA A 626 13.09 38.87 4.74
C ALA A 626 12.51 39.41 3.41
N PHE A 627 12.32 38.56 2.38
CA PHE A 627 11.86 38.97 1.05
C PHE A 627 10.66 38.17 0.53
N SER A 628 9.96 37.47 1.43
CA SER A 628 8.88 36.56 1.03
C SER A 628 7.54 37.28 0.88
N PHE A 629 6.94 37.22 -0.32
CA PHE A 629 5.55 37.59 -0.56
C PHE A 629 4.54 36.53 -0.06
N ARG A 630 5.00 35.45 0.61
CA ARG A 630 4.18 34.34 1.11
C ARG A 630 3.54 34.68 2.46
N GLN A 631 2.53 35.53 2.46
CA GLN A 631 1.87 36.05 3.68
C GLN A 631 0.80 35.11 4.29
N ARG A 632 0.51 33.98 3.66
CA ARG A 632 -0.61 33.08 4.05
C ARG A 632 -0.24 31.98 5.06
N THR A 633 1.05 31.81 5.38
CA THR A 633 1.53 30.76 6.29
C THR A 633 0.90 30.88 7.68
N GLU A 634 1.15 32.00 8.38
CA GLU A 634 0.65 32.18 9.74
C GLU A 634 -0.88 32.24 9.82
N PRO A 635 -1.60 32.98 8.94
CA PRO A 635 -3.06 33.00 8.99
C PRO A 635 -3.73 31.64 8.83
N VAL A 636 -3.16 30.73 8.03
CA VAL A 636 -3.68 29.37 7.84
C VAL A 636 -3.37 28.50 9.05
N LYS A 637 -2.15 28.57 9.59
CA LYS A 637 -1.76 27.83 10.81
C LYS A 637 -2.58 28.23 12.02
N GLU A 638 -2.82 29.53 12.20
CA GLU A 638 -3.67 30.06 13.27
C GLU A 638 -5.11 29.57 13.12
N TYR A 639 -5.68 29.67 11.90
CA TYR A 639 -7.04 29.18 11.65
C TYR A 639 -7.18 27.69 11.92
N LEU A 640 -6.21 26.85 11.50
CA LEU A 640 -6.26 25.42 11.78
C LEU A 640 -6.35 25.15 13.29
N LYS A 641 -5.55 25.85 14.11
CA LYS A 641 -5.58 25.72 15.58
C LYS A 641 -6.88 26.21 16.21
N GLU A 642 -7.51 27.24 15.65
CA GLU A 642 -8.76 27.82 16.17
C GLU A 642 -10.01 27.01 15.76
N SER A 643 -9.95 26.31 14.63
CA SER A 643 -11.10 25.64 13.99
C SER A 643 -11.19 24.13 14.27
N VAL A 644 -10.64 23.64 15.39
CA VAL A 644 -10.58 22.20 15.72
C VAL A 644 -11.96 21.52 15.72
N ASN A 645 -13.02 22.28 16.04
CA ASN A 645 -14.40 21.78 16.10
C ASN A 645 -15.16 21.90 14.76
N GLU A 646 -14.56 22.46 13.71
CA GLU A 646 -15.17 22.53 12.39
C GLU A 646 -14.94 21.24 11.60
N SER A 647 -15.88 20.88 10.72
CA SER A 647 -15.71 19.74 9.83
C SER A 647 -14.58 19.98 8.82
N GLY A 648 -13.80 18.94 8.51
CA GLY A 648 -12.59 19.10 7.72
C GLY A 648 -12.85 19.58 6.28
N ASP A 649 -14.00 19.29 5.70
CA ASP A 649 -14.46 19.84 4.41
C ASP A 649 -14.63 21.37 4.46
N ASN A 650 -15.27 21.88 5.51
CA ASN A 650 -15.46 23.32 5.69
C ASN A 650 -14.13 24.03 6.02
N ARG A 651 -13.25 23.39 6.80
CA ARG A 651 -11.89 23.90 7.09
C ARG A 651 -11.05 24.00 5.82
N LEU A 652 -11.03 22.94 5.01
CA LEU A 652 -10.30 22.94 3.73
C LEU A 652 -10.89 23.98 2.77
N ALA A 653 -12.22 24.07 2.68
CA ALA A 653 -12.89 25.07 1.85
C ALA A 653 -12.55 26.51 2.26
N TYR A 654 -12.49 26.81 3.57
CA TYR A 654 -12.04 28.10 4.08
C TYR A 654 -10.58 28.40 3.71
N ILE A 655 -9.69 27.43 3.91
CA ILE A 655 -8.26 27.57 3.58
C ILE A 655 -8.10 27.86 2.09
N LEU A 656 -8.80 27.14 1.21
CA LEU A 656 -8.71 27.39 -0.22
C LEU A 656 -9.33 28.75 -0.61
N SER A 657 -10.45 29.14 0.02
CA SER A 657 -11.22 30.33 -0.33
C SER A 657 -10.64 31.65 0.18
N SER A 658 -9.89 31.63 1.28
CA SER A 658 -9.31 32.81 1.95
C SER A 658 -8.11 33.43 1.20
N GLY A 659 -7.65 32.80 0.11
CA GLY A 659 -6.61 33.34 -0.74
C GLY A 659 -7.09 34.52 -1.59
N SER A 660 -6.21 35.51 -1.80
CA SER A 660 -6.47 36.66 -2.69
C SER A 660 -6.54 36.27 -4.17
N GLN A 661 -5.83 35.21 -4.57
CA GLN A 661 -5.89 34.60 -5.89
C GLN A 661 -6.42 33.18 -5.78
N GLN A 662 -7.32 32.81 -6.70
CA GLN A 662 -7.91 31.46 -6.73
C GLN A 662 -6.84 30.39 -6.93
N ASP A 663 -5.85 30.64 -7.76
CA ASP A 663 -4.72 29.75 -8.05
C ASP A 663 -3.43 30.19 -7.34
N GLY A 664 -3.53 30.83 -6.16
CA GLY A 664 -2.36 31.27 -5.41
C GLY A 664 -1.40 30.12 -5.06
N ALA A 665 -0.11 30.43 -4.90
CA ALA A 665 0.94 29.42 -4.71
C ALA A 665 0.68 28.42 -3.57
N LEU A 666 0.13 28.88 -2.43
CA LEU A 666 -0.26 27.97 -1.35
C LEU A 666 -1.39 27.02 -1.74
N ASN A 667 -2.41 27.50 -2.44
CA ASN A 667 -3.53 26.65 -2.88
C ASN A 667 -3.04 25.58 -3.85
N ARG A 668 -2.16 25.93 -4.81
CA ARG A 668 -1.59 24.94 -5.74
C ARG A 668 -0.83 23.84 -5.00
N LEU A 669 0.00 24.20 -4.03
CA LEU A 669 0.75 23.23 -3.21
C LEU A 669 -0.16 22.37 -2.33
N ILE A 670 -1.25 22.94 -1.80
CA ILE A 670 -2.25 22.20 -1.04
C ILE A 670 -2.94 21.18 -1.95
N ILE A 671 -3.42 21.59 -3.13
CA ILE A 671 -4.05 20.68 -4.09
C ILE A 671 -3.07 19.59 -4.53
N GLU A 672 -1.84 19.96 -4.89
CA GLU A 672 -0.80 19.03 -5.30
C GLU A 672 -0.40 18.05 -4.18
N GLY A 673 -0.32 18.52 -2.93
CA GLY A 673 0.09 17.71 -1.79
C GLY A 673 -1.03 16.81 -1.24
N LEU A 674 -2.27 17.28 -1.26
CA LEU A 674 -3.42 16.52 -0.73
C LEU A 674 -4.00 15.54 -1.76
N THR A 675 -3.87 15.81 -3.06
CA THR A 675 -4.44 14.95 -4.10
C THR A 675 -3.96 13.50 -4.01
N PRO A 676 -2.64 13.21 -3.89
CA PRO A 676 -2.17 11.83 -3.76
C PRO A 676 -2.67 11.13 -2.50
N LEU A 677 -2.93 11.88 -1.42
CA LEU A 677 -3.48 11.33 -0.18
C LEU A 677 -4.96 10.98 -0.34
N MET A 678 -5.73 11.87 -0.95
CA MET A 678 -7.14 11.65 -1.23
C MET A 678 -7.38 10.46 -2.17
N LEU A 679 -6.55 10.33 -3.22
CA LEU A 679 -6.68 9.23 -4.20
C LEU A 679 -6.45 7.84 -3.59
N GLN A 680 -5.83 7.74 -2.41
CA GLN A 680 -5.70 6.47 -1.68
C GLN A 680 -7.07 5.94 -1.20
N GLU A 681 -7.98 6.84 -0.80
CA GLU A 681 -9.32 6.47 -0.31
C GLU A 681 -10.41 6.65 -1.38
N HIS A 682 -10.20 7.59 -2.31
CA HIS A 682 -11.13 7.90 -3.39
C HIS A 682 -10.43 7.90 -4.75
N PRO A 683 -10.15 6.71 -5.33
CA PRO A 683 -9.42 6.61 -6.59
C PRO A 683 -10.14 7.31 -7.74
N ILE A 684 -9.38 8.10 -8.51
CA ILE A 684 -9.85 8.74 -9.74
C ILE A 684 -8.82 8.42 -10.83
N PRO A 685 -9.04 7.36 -11.62
CA PRO A 685 -8.04 6.81 -12.54
C PRO A 685 -7.44 7.85 -13.50
N SER A 686 -8.25 8.80 -13.98
CA SER A 686 -7.79 9.91 -14.84
C SER A 686 -6.74 10.79 -14.16
N ILE A 687 -6.94 11.09 -12.87
CA ILE A 687 -6.04 11.94 -12.08
C ILE A 687 -4.78 11.15 -11.69
N ASP A 688 -4.91 9.86 -11.33
CA ASP A 688 -3.77 8.97 -11.07
C ASP A 688 -2.85 8.82 -12.30
N VAL A 689 -3.43 8.74 -13.50
CA VAL A 689 -2.67 8.77 -14.76
C VAL A 689 -1.98 10.11 -14.94
N ALA A 690 -2.70 11.22 -14.76
CA ALA A 690 -2.17 12.57 -14.93
C ALA A 690 -1.03 12.92 -13.95
N ILE A 691 -1.03 12.35 -12.75
CA ILE A 691 0.07 12.51 -11.78
C ILE A 691 1.30 11.74 -12.28
N ARG A 692 1.13 10.50 -12.74
CA ARG A 692 2.24 9.66 -13.22
C ARG A 692 2.92 10.24 -14.47
N ASP A 693 2.16 10.79 -15.41
CA ASP A 693 2.69 11.36 -16.66
C ASP A 693 3.07 12.86 -16.54
N LYS A 694 2.95 13.44 -15.34
CA LYS A 694 3.19 14.86 -15.03
C LYS A 694 2.30 15.84 -15.80
N SER A 695 1.18 15.39 -16.37
CA SER A 695 0.18 16.30 -16.96
C SER A 695 -0.60 17.06 -15.89
N PHE A 696 -0.77 16.47 -14.69
CA PHE A 696 -1.43 17.11 -13.56
C PHE A 696 -0.66 18.33 -13.06
N GLU A 697 0.67 18.24 -12.94
CA GLU A 697 1.54 19.37 -12.57
C GLU A 697 1.42 20.53 -13.57
N ARG A 698 1.30 20.21 -14.87
CA ARG A 698 1.10 21.21 -15.94
C ARG A 698 -0.28 21.87 -15.87
N GLY A 699 -1.31 21.13 -15.43
CA GLY A 699 -2.70 21.60 -15.30
C GLY A 699 -3.08 22.13 -13.91
N ILE A 700 -2.16 22.13 -12.93
CA ILE A 700 -2.47 22.36 -11.52
C ILE A 700 -3.13 23.73 -11.25
N ALA A 701 -2.77 24.75 -12.03
CA ALA A 701 -3.29 26.11 -11.85
C ALA A 701 -4.80 26.19 -12.15
N ASP A 702 -5.23 25.62 -13.27
CA ASP A 702 -6.64 25.60 -13.66
C ASP A 702 -7.45 24.72 -12.73
N PHE A 703 -6.89 23.57 -12.36
CA PHE A 703 -7.53 22.65 -11.43
C PHE A 703 -7.73 23.27 -10.04
N THR A 704 -6.72 23.98 -9.53
CA THR A 704 -6.81 24.73 -8.28
C THR A 704 -7.89 25.81 -8.36
N ARG A 705 -8.01 26.50 -9.50
CA ARG A 705 -9.04 27.52 -9.72
C ARG A 705 -10.44 26.93 -9.63
N ASP A 706 -10.66 25.79 -10.28
CA ASP A 706 -11.94 25.07 -10.29
C ASP A 706 -12.33 24.61 -8.87
N VAL A 707 -11.38 24.04 -8.12
CA VAL A 707 -11.62 23.60 -6.73
C VAL A 707 -11.93 24.79 -5.82
N VAL A 708 -11.22 25.91 -5.96
CA VAL A 708 -11.46 27.10 -5.13
C VAL A 708 -12.78 27.76 -5.50
N PHE A 709 -13.16 27.75 -6.77
CA PHE A 709 -14.49 28.19 -7.19
C PHE A 709 -15.57 27.30 -6.56
N PHE A 710 -15.38 25.98 -6.60
CA PHE A 710 -16.27 25.01 -5.98
C PHE A 710 -16.40 25.24 -4.46
N ALA A 711 -15.29 25.45 -3.75
CA ALA A 711 -15.25 25.77 -2.32
C ALA A 711 -16.05 27.05 -1.96
N LYS A 712 -16.07 28.05 -2.87
CA LYS A 712 -16.82 29.29 -2.66
C LYS A 712 -18.30 29.18 -2.99
N LYS A 713 -18.68 28.29 -3.89
CA LYS A 713 -20.01 28.28 -4.53
C LYS A 713 -20.91 27.13 -4.12
N ASP A 714 -20.35 26.01 -3.71
CA ASP A 714 -21.16 24.88 -3.30
C ASP A 714 -21.93 25.17 -2.00
N LYS A 715 -23.19 24.76 -1.96
CA LYS A 715 -24.12 25.07 -0.87
C LYS A 715 -23.78 24.32 0.43
N ARG A 716 -22.92 23.29 0.36
CA ARG A 716 -22.50 22.52 1.55
C ARG A 716 -21.59 23.30 2.49
N PHE A 717 -20.90 24.33 1.99
CA PHE A 717 -19.97 25.12 2.78
C PHE A 717 -20.65 26.34 3.38
N THR A 718 -20.32 26.65 4.63
CA THR A 718 -20.91 27.78 5.38
C THR A 718 -19.85 28.73 5.96
N HIS A 719 -18.58 28.56 5.59
CA HIS A 719 -17.49 29.42 6.04
C HIS A 719 -17.61 30.88 5.52
N PRO A 720 -16.95 31.87 6.14
CA PRO A 720 -17.12 33.31 5.82
C PRO A 720 -16.79 33.77 4.39
N PHE A 721 -16.19 32.93 3.55
CA PHE A 721 -15.87 33.25 2.15
C PHE A 721 -16.74 32.46 1.15
N SER A 722 -17.62 31.60 1.63
CA SER A 722 -18.59 30.85 0.82
C SER A 722 -19.84 31.70 0.58
N GLU A 723 -20.54 31.44 -0.53
CA GLU A 723 -21.77 32.16 -0.88
C GLU A 723 -22.85 32.01 0.19
N MET A 724 -23.01 30.81 0.76
CA MET A 724 -23.95 30.58 1.86
C MET A 724 -23.52 31.29 3.13
N GLY A 725 -22.24 31.24 3.50
CA GLY A 725 -21.72 31.93 4.68
C GLY A 725 -21.91 33.45 4.61
N ILE A 726 -21.66 34.05 3.44
CA ILE A 726 -21.89 35.49 3.21
C ILE A 726 -23.38 35.83 3.38
N SER A 727 -24.27 35.04 2.79
CA SER A 727 -25.72 35.20 2.96
C SER A 727 -26.13 35.11 4.43
N LEU A 728 -25.59 34.16 5.19
CA LEU A 728 -25.88 34.00 6.61
C LEU A 728 -25.48 35.23 7.43
N VAL A 729 -24.27 35.78 7.24
CA VAL A 729 -23.83 36.98 7.96
C VAL A 729 -24.73 38.18 7.67
N TYR A 730 -25.08 38.43 6.40
CA TYR A 730 -25.98 39.54 6.08
C TYR A 730 -27.40 39.32 6.62
N LYS A 731 -27.92 38.09 6.56
CA LYS A 731 -29.20 37.74 7.21
C LYS A 731 -29.15 38.01 8.71
N ALA A 732 -28.05 37.67 9.37
CA ALA A 732 -27.86 37.93 10.79
C ALA A 732 -27.93 39.43 11.08
N VAL A 733 -27.21 40.25 10.31
CA VAL A 733 -27.19 41.71 10.42
C VAL A 733 -28.60 42.31 10.26
N TYR A 734 -29.31 41.97 9.18
CA TYR A 734 -30.62 42.55 8.91
C TYR A 734 -31.70 42.06 9.86
N ASN A 735 -31.71 40.78 10.20
CA ASN A 735 -32.70 40.24 11.13
C ASN A 735 -32.49 40.75 12.56
N TRP A 736 -31.23 40.93 12.98
CA TRP A 736 -30.92 41.53 14.27
C TRP A 736 -31.41 42.97 14.34
N VAL A 737 -31.14 43.77 13.30
CA VAL A 737 -31.57 45.16 13.26
C VAL A 737 -33.10 45.30 13.26
N ASP A 738 -33.83 44.40 12.59
CA ASP A 738 -35.30 44.37 12.65
C ASP A 738 -35.84 43.98 14.03
N SER A 739 -35.06 43.31 14.88
CA SER A 739 -35.47 42.98 16.26
C SER A 739 -35.36 44.17 17.22
N LEU A 740 -34.65 45.23 16.85
CA LEU A 740 -34.48 46.41 17.68
C LEU A 740 -35.74 47.28 17.69
N THR A 741 -36.04 47.88 18.84
CA THR A 741 -37.03 48.97 18.88
C THR A 741 -36.56 50.16 18.02
N GLU A 742 -37.50 50.94 17.49
CA GLU A 742 -37.20 52.15 16.70
C GLU A 742 -36.23 53.07 17.44
N LYS A 743 -36.43 53.27 18.76
CA LYS A 743 -35.56 54.09 19.60
C LYS A 743 -34.13 53.54 19.68
N SER A 744 -33.98 52.22 19.87
CA SER A 744 -32.66 51.57 19.93
C SER A 744 -31.92 51.65 18.59
N PHE A 745 -32.63 51.39 17.49
CA PHE A 745 -32.07 51.48 16.14
C PHE A 745 -31.64 52.90 15.79
N GLN A 746 -32.49 53.92 16.03
CA GLN A 746 -32.12 55.32 15.80
C GLN A 746 -30.91 55.74 16.64
N SER A 747 -30.79 55.25 17.88
CA SER A 747 -29.62 55.50 18.74
C SER A 747 -28.34 54.87 18.18
N LEU A 748 -28.42 53.65 17.67
CA LEU A 748 -27.32 52.96 16.98
C LEU A 748 -26.85 53.76 15.75
N ILE A 749 -27.77 54.23 14.92
CA ILE A 749 -27.46 55.02 13.72
C ILE A 749 -26.85 56.38 14.10
N LYS A 750 -27.46 57.11 15.04
CA LYS A 750 -26.96 58.43 15.48
C LYS A 750 -25.56 58.34 16.08
N SER A 751 -25.29 57.30 16.88
CA SER A 751 -23.98 57.09 17.48
C SER A 751 -22.92 56.68 16.45
N SER A 752 -23.29 55.90 15.42
CA SER A 752 -22.40 55.56 14.32
C SER A 752 -22.11 56.74 13.41
N LEU A 753 -23.11 57.61 13.15
CA LEU A 753 -22.94 58.88 12.46
C LEU A 753 -21.97 59.80 13.21
N LYS A 754 -22.08 59.90 14.54
CA LYS A 754 -21.15 60.69 15.37
C LYS A 754 -19.71 60.17 15.26
N GLN A 755 -19.53 58.85 15.28
CA GLN A 755 -18.22 58.21 15.12
C GLN A 755 -17.65 58.45 13.73
N TYR A 756 -18.47 58.29 12.68
CA TYR A 756 -18.11 58.61 11.30
C TYR A 756 -17.67 60.07 11.14
N GLU A 757 -18.46 61.02 11.64
CA GLU A 757 -18.18 62.45 11.54
C GLU A 757 -16.91 62.86 12.31
N SER A 758 -16.58 62.17 13.41
CA SER A 758 -15.32 62.39 14.14
C SER A 758 -14.07 61.87 13.41
N LYS A 759 -14.22 60.94 12.47
CA LYS A 759 -13.11 60.36 11.69
C LYS A 759 -12.86 61.10 10.38
N THR A 760 -13.84 61.84 9.88
CA THR A 760 -13.67 62.78 8.77
C THR A 760 -13.05 64.08 9.28
N TRP A 761 -11.79 64.35 8.92
CA TRP A 761 -11.16 65.64 9.21
C TRP A 761 -11.98 66.78 8.59
N GLY A 762 -12.54 67.62 9.47
CA GLY A 762 -13.08 68.96 9.25
C GLY A 762 -13.70 69.29 7.89
N SER A 763 -15.03 69.42 7.88
CA SER A 763 -15.97 70.21 7.04
C SER A 763 -15.55 70.99 5.76
N TYR A 764 -14.39 70.78 5.14
CA TYR A 764 -13.94 71.57 3.99
C TYR A 764 -14.10 70.86 2.64
N TRP A 765 -14.22 69.52 2.61
CA TRP A 765 -14.37 68.79 1.33
C TRP A 765 -15.28 67.54 1.37
N GLY A 766 -15.91 67.19 2.49
CA GLY A 766 -16.79 66.01 2.58
C GLY A 766 -18.19 66.34 3.08
N SER A 767 -19.22 66.11 2.26
CA SER A 767 -20.63 66.21 2.69
C SER A 767 -20.96 65.09 3.68
N SER A 768 -21.38 65.43 4.91
CA SER A 768 -21.92 64.44 5.84
C SER A 768 -23.18 63.79 5.25
N ARG A 769 -23.29 62.46 5.31
CA ARG A 769 -24.49 61.71 4.90
C ARG A 769 -25.62 61.79 5.93
N ARG A 770 -25.50 62.60 6.98
CA ARG A 770 -26.48 62.70 8.07
C ARG A 770 -27.90 62.95 7.58
N THR A 771 -28.11 63.94 6.72
CA THR A 771 -29.45 64.29 6.22
C THR A 771 -30.06 63.17 5.36
N GLU A 772 -29.24 62.54 4.52
CA GLU A 772 -29.62 61.37 3.71
C GLU A 772 -30.04 60.20 4.62
N VAL A 773 -29.19 59.85 5.58
CA VAL A 773 -29.38 58.75 6.52
C VAL A 773 -30.60 58.97 7.41
N GLU A 774 -30.77 60.17 7.97
CA GLU A 774 -31.93 60.54 8.78
C GLU A 774 -33.23 60.53 7.95
N GLY A 775 -33.14 60.78 6.64
CA GLY A 775 -34.24 60.60 5.70
C GLY A 775 -34.71 59.15 5.62
N TYR A 776 -33.79 58.18 5.56
CA TYR A 776 -34.13 56.76 5.51
C TYR A 776 -34.79 56.23 6.78
N LEU A 777 -34.54 56.86 7.94
CA LEU A 777 -35.17 56.48 9.21
C LEU A 777 -36.66 56.80 9.27
N LYS A 778 -37.19 57.61 8.34
CA LYS A 778 -38.61 57.97 8.29
C LYS A 778 -39.37 57.00 7.38
N GLY A 779 -40.35 56.29 7.92
CA GLY A 779 -41.29 55.48 7.14
C GLY A 779 -40.70 54.21 6.51
N ASN A 780 -39.54 53.73 6.99
CA ASN A 780 -38.97 52.42 6.63
C ASN A 780 -38.81 51.55 7.88
N CYS A 781 -38.89 50.22 7.74
CA CYS A 781 -38.46 49.31 8.81
C CYS A 781 -36.92 49.39 8.97
N ASN A 782 -36.42 48.94 10.12
CA ASN A 782 -35.00 49.11 10.47
C ASN A 782 -34.05 48.47 9.43
N ALA A 783 -34.32 47.25 8.98
CA ALA A 783 -33.50 46.58 7.97
C ALA A 783 -33.53 47.29 6.61
N ARG A 784 -34.69 47.81 6.19
CA ARG A 784 -34.79 48.59 4.95
C ARG A 784 -34.00 49.89 5.05
N ALA A 785 -34.13 50.61 6.16
CA ALA A 785 -33.36 51.81 6.40
C ALA A 785 -31.85 51.51 6.37
N LEU A 786 -31.40 50.45 7.05
CA LEU A 786 -29.99 50.02 7.03
C LEU A 786 -29.51 49.64 5.62
N ALA A 787 -30.30 48.88 4.87
CA ALA A 787 -29.96 48.49 3.50
C ALA A 787 -29.80 49.71 2.58
N MET A 788 -30.72 50.67 2.68
CA MET A 788 -30.64 51.94 1.93
C MET A 788 -29.39 52.74 2.30
N ILE A 789 -29.00 52.77 3.57
CA ILE A 789 -27.76 53.43 4.02
C ILE A 789 -26.54 52.75 3.38
N PHE A 790 -26.49 51.42 3.37
CA PHE A 790 -25.37 50.67 2.79
C PHE A 790 -25.30 50.83 1.26
N MET A 791 -26.43 50.72 0.55
CA MET A 791 -26.48 50.77 -0.91
C MET A 791 -26.13 52.14 -1.49
N ASN A 792 -26.56 53.22 -0.83
CA ASN A 792 -26.31 54.59 -1.28
C ASN A 792 -24.97 55.16 -0.79
N GLY A 793 -24.20 54.38 -0.03
CA GLY A 793 -22.82 54.73 0.31
C GLY A 793 -21.87 54.57 -0.88
N PHE A 794 -20.81 55.38 -0.90
CA PHE A 794 -19.64 55.12 -1.73
C PHE A 794 -18.98 53.79 -1.31
N ASP A 795 -18.30 53.13 -2.24
CA ASP A 795 -17.68 51.82 -2.01
C ASP A 795 -16.60 51.86 -0.90
N SER A 796 -16.04 53.05 -0.63
CA SER A 796 -15.12 53.33 0.48
C SER A 796 -15.75 54.13 1.63
N SER A 797 -17.09 54.07 1.81
CA SER A 797 -17.78 54.87 2.82
C SER A 797 -17.37 54.45 4.23
N THR A 798 -16.66 55.34 4.93
CA THR A 798 -16.29 55.15 6.34
C THR A 798 -17.51 55.02 7.26
N LEU A 799 -18.68 55.51 6.85
CA LEU A 799 -19.95 55.29 7.56
C LEU A 799 -20.42 53.84 7.48
N ASN A 800 -20.37 53.22 6.29
CA ASN A 800 -20.73 51.81 6.10
C ASN A 800 -19.82 50.91 6.95
N GLU A 801 -18.52 51.22 6.99
CA GLU A 801 -17.56 50.52 7.84
C GLU A 801 -17.90 50.66 9.34
N CYS A 802 -18.13 51.89 9.83
CA CYS A 802 -18.49 52.12 11.22
C CYS A 802 -19.78 51.39 11.61
N LEU A 803 -20.81 51.44 10.76
CA LEU A 803 -22.08 50.76 10.99
C LEU A 803 -21.93 49.24 10.99
N PHE A 804 -21.29 48.67 9.97
CA PHE A 804 -21.11 47.23 9.86
C PHE A 804 -20.31 46.67 11.04
N THR A 805 -19.20 47.33 11.38
CA THR A 805 -18.34 46.94 12.52
C THR A 805 -19.12 46.97 13.83
N LYS A 806 -19.83 48.07 14.09
CA LYS A 806 -20.60 48.24 15.33
C LYS A 806 -21.72 47.22 15.47
N ILE A 807 -22.43 46.91 14.38
CA ILE A 807 -23.49 45.91 14.38
C ILE A 807 -22.92 44.53 14.68
N VAL A 808 -21.87 44.12 13.96
CA VAL A 808 -21.23 42.81 14.16
C VAL A 808 -20.70 42.68 15.59
N GLU A 809 -19.99 43.69 16.13
CA GLU A 809 -19.51 43.68 17.52
C GLU A 809 -20.64 43.56 18.54
N THR A 810 -21.77 44.24 18.29
CA THR A 810 -22.94 44.18 19.19
C THR A 810 -23.56 42.79 19.17
N ILE A 811 -23.77 42.20 17.98
CA ILE A 811 -24.26 40.82 17.84
C ILE A 811 -23.32 39.84 18.53
N LYS A 812 -22.00 39.98 18.36
CA LYS A 812 -20.99 39.14 19.02
C LYS A 812 -21.09 39.24 20.55
N LYS A 813 -21.30 40.46 21.08
CA LYS A 813 -21.44 40.69 22.52
C LYS A 813 -22.73 40.08 23.08
N GLU A 814 -23.85 40.23 22.38
CA GLU A 814 -25.15 39.64 22.77
C GLU A 814 -25.13 38.11 22.66
N PHE A 815 -24.45 37.55 21.66
CA PHE A 815 -24.25 36.10 21.55
C PHE A 815 -23.44 35.56 22.74
N ALA A 816 -22.37 36.26 23.13
CA ALA A 816 -21.50 35.89 24.24
C ALA A 816 -22.13 36.07 25.62
N SER A 817 -23.08 37.01 25.79
CA SER A 817 -23.77 37.20 27.08
C SER A 817 -24.71 36.04 27.42
N GLY A 818 -25.20 35.31 26.41
CA GLY A 818 -26.13 34.20 26.58
C GLY A 818 -27.56 34.62 26.97
N GLU A 819 -27.84 35.92 26.98
CA GLU A 819 -29.14 36.49 27.36
C GLU A 819 -30.25 36.16 26.34
N PHE A 820 -29.88 35.75 25.12
CA PHE A 820 -30.80 35.41 24.04
C PHE A 820 -30.58 33.96 23.55
N PRO A 821 -31.17 32.94 24.20
CA PRO A 821 -30.96 31.54 23.84
C PRO A 821 -31.30 31.20 22.38
N ALA A 822 -32.28 31.90 21.80
CA ALA A 822 -32.65 31.75 20.39
C ALA A 822 -31.52 32.16 19.43
N MET A 823 -30.64 33.08 19.81
CA MET A 823 -29.46 33.44 19.02
C MET A 823 -28.41 32.34 19.02
N GLN A 824 -28.23 31.63 20.14
CA GLN A 824 -27.23 30.57 20.26
C GLN A 824 -27.56 29.35 19.41
N GLN A 825 -28.83 29.14 19.07
CA GLN A 825 -29.32 28.02 18.26
C GLN A 825 -29.39 28.34 16.76
N ASP A 826 -29.19 29.59 16.34
CA ASP A 826 -29.31 29.99 14.93
C ASP A 826 -27.91 30.04 14.26
N PRO A 827 -27.67 29.22 13.21
CA PRO A 827 -26.39 29.16 12.52
C PRO A 827 -25.86 30.51 12.03
N LYS A 828 -26.75 31.46 11.69
CA LYS A 828 -26.33 32.78 11.21
C LYS A 828 -25.62 33.61 12.28
N TYR A 829 -26.05 33.49 13.55
CA TYR A 829 -25.43 34.20 14.66
C TYR A 829 -24.19 33.48 15.17
N GLN A 830 -24.14 32.14 15.11
CA GLN A 830 -22.93 31.37 15.37
C GLN A 830 -21.79 31.76 14.40
N LEU A 831 -22.11 31.92 13.11
CA LEU A 831 -21.14 32.37 12.11
C LEU A 831 -20.65 33.80 12.39
N VAL A 832 -21.53 34.70 12.83
CA VAL A 832 -21.16 36.07 13.24
C VAL A 832 -20.30 36.06 14.51
N ALA A 833 -20.58 35.18 15.47
CA ALA A 833 -19.76 35.02 16.68
C ALA A 833 -18.30 34.64 16.33
N ASN A 834 -18.13 33.75 15.35
CA ASN A 834 -16.82 33.30 14.85
C ASN A 834 -16.23 34.21 13.76
N PHE A 835 -16.93 35.28 13.37
CA PHE A 835 -16.48 36.22 12.35
C PHE A 835 -15.28 37.04 12.85
N ASN A 836 -14.19 37.04 12.07
CA ASN A 836 -13.00 37.80 12.40
C ASN A 836 -13.04 39.14 11.64
N LEU A 837 -13.35 40.22 12.35
CA LEU A 837 -13.51 41.55 11.76
C LEU A 837 -12.23 42.05 11.05
N GLU A 838 -11.05 41.79 11.61
CA GLU A 838 -9.79 42.18 10.97
C GLU A 838 -9.57 41.44 9.64
N LYS A 839 -9.88 40.14 9.60
CA LYS A 839 -9.67 39.30 8.41
C LYS A 839 -10.76 39.44 7.34
N HIS A 840 -12.03 39.61 7.74
CA HIS A 840 -13.18 39.44 6.84
C HIS A 840 -13.84 40.76 6.42
N LYS A 841 -13.73 41.83 7.23
CA LYS A 841 -14.49 43.09 7.04
C LYS A 841 -14.34 43.69 5.64
N ALA A 842 -13.12 43.79 5.12
CA ALA A 842 -12.87 44.39 3.80
C ALA A 842 -13.60 43.64 2.68
N PHE A 843 -13.57 42.30 2.72
CA PHE A 843 -14.26 41.45 1.75
C PHE A 843 -15.79 41.62 1.83
N TYR A 844 -16.35 41.70 3.03
CA TYR A 844 -17.80 41.90 3.21
C TYR A 844 -18.25 43.29 2.80
N LEU A 845 -17.46 44.34 3.10
CA LEU A 845 -17.81 45.70 2.68
C LEU A 845 -17.79 45.84 1.16
N ALA A 846 -16.83 45.21 0.47
CA ALA A 846 -16.76 45.22 -1.00
C ALA A 846 -17.98 44.57 -1.68
N ASN A 847 -18.61 43.58 -1.04
CA ASN A 847 -19.79 42.88 -1.58
C ASN A 847 -21.13 43.42 -1.06
N LEU A 848 -21.11 44.23 0.00
CA LEU A 848 -22.29 44.61 0.80
C LEU A 848 -23.42 45.20 -0.06
N LYS A 849 -23.10 46.13 -0.95
CA LYS A 849 -24.08 46.87 -1.77
C LYS A 849 -24.78 45.99 -2.80
N HIS A 850 -24.09 44.99 -3.32
CA HIS A 850 -24.55 44.17 -4.46
C HIS A 850 -25.06 42.80 -4.03
N HIS A 851 -24.95 42.46 -2.74
CA HIS A 851 -25.39 41.16 -2.25
C HIS A 851 -26.92 41.03 -2.25
N SER A 852 -27.42 39.84 -2.60
CA SER A 852 -28.85 39.54 -2.70
C SER A 852 -29.63 39.85 -1.41
N GLU A 853 -29.06 39.54 -0.25
CA GLU A 853 -29.67 39.83 1.06
C GLU A 853 -29.83 41.33 1.34
N THR A 854 -28.88 42.16 0.90
CA THR A 854 -28.96 43.62 1.02
C THR A 854 -30.05 44.17 0.11
N ILE A 855 -30.11 43.68 -1.13
CA ILE A 855 -31.16 44.04 -2.10
C ILE A 855 -32.52 43.62 -1.53
N ALA A 856 -32.66 42.39 -1.03
CA ALA A 856 -33.89 41.90 -0.41
C ALA A 856 -34.31 42.74 0.80
N ALA A 857 -33.36 43.12 1.67
CA ALA A 857 -33.61 43.99 2.81
C ALA A 857 -34.13 45.38 2.39
N SER A 858 -33.63 45.94 1.28
CA SER A 858 -34.09 47.23 0.74
C SER A 858 -35.56 47.25 0.31
N HIS A 859 -36.15 46.07 0.05
CA HIS A 859 -37.55 45.91 -0.34
C HIS A 859 -38.48 45.53 0.82
N ARG A 860 -37.97 45.35 2.06
CA ARG A 860 -38.81 45.01 3.22
C ARG A 860 -39.83 46.12 3.52
N GLN A 861 -41.07 45.75 3.77
CA GLN A 861 -42.13 46.70 4.11
C GLN A 861 -42.26 46.85 5.63
N LEU A 862 -42.69 48.04 6.08
CA LEU A 862 -43.10 48.28 7.46
C LEU A 862 -44.35 47.44 7.73
N GLN A 863 -44.28 46.50 8.68
CA GLN A 863 -45.49 45.88 9.21
C GLN A 863 -46.23 46.92 10.05
N ILE A 864 -47.30 47.50 9.49
CA ILE A 864 -48.26 48.27 10.25
C ILE A 864 -49.10 47.27 11.03
N THR A 865 -48.82 47.09 12.31
CA THR A 865 -49.74 46.42 13.23
C THR A 865 -50.97 47.31 13.38
N TYR A 866 -52.03 47.02 12.62
CA TYR A 866 -53.37 47.46 12.98
C TYR A 866 -53.79 46.71 14.24
N SER A 867 -53.75 47.39 15.37
CA SER A 867 -54.48 47.00 16.57
C SER A 867 -55.96 46.99 16.24
N LEU A 868 -56.52 45.81 15.92
CA LEU A 868 -57.97 45.62 15.91
C LEU A 868 -58.42 45.52 17.37
N THR A 869 -59.07 46.58 17.84
CA THR A 869 -60.06 46.53 18.92
C THR A 869 -61.13 45.48 18.58
N HIS A 870 -61.21 44.43 19.39
CA HIS A 870 -62.45 44.01 20.03
C HIS A 870 -62.17 43.29 21.35
#